data_AF-A0A543I0Z8-F1
#
_entry.id   AF-A0A543I0Z8-F1
#
_cell.length_a   1.000
_cell.length_b   1.000
_cell.length_c   1.000
_cell.angle_alpha   90.00
_cell.angle_beta   90.00
_cell.angle_gamma   90.00
#
_symmetry.space_group_name_H-M   'P 1'
#
loop_
_entity.id
_entity.type
_entity.pdbx_description
1 polymer ?
#
loop_
_entity_poly.entity_id
_entity_poly.type
_entity_poly.pdbx_seq_one_letter_code
_entity_poly.pdbx_strand_id
1 'polypeptide(L)'
;MGNPHGEPQARPQTVVVAGDVVIEHRIYEGVRTRPHTHAEQGTRIEQEAGGATLLHDLLRSVETASPQPFSTELAMGATPQPRLVGSYSLLTPCPAAPGGKGFVWRVTRDLGYGDSLEPNTRYAVSPRREAMPASVVVVDDGALGFRHSTNRLAWPEELREGATSGVEWVVLKTCTPLAQGDLWQRLSHEFGDRLVVVTSASDLRQEEVGITEGLSWEHTAQDLLQELTLNQSISDLTRARHLVITLGTDGALWLSRTADGSARCRLVFDPGGLEGAWARRVHGQVWGGMSCLVAGVVAELTGCSPTTAGVQRAADEVGPDIGAGIVRGLSAARHLLAVGYGPATDTASEDATTPTFPPAAVVADLLDPSFRYRVADVPTSVASIGRSKAWTIASGDQAVAGGRPLYGLARRVALFGPRALVGEVPYAVFGKLTAVDRVEIESLRGLERLVKSYEDDPHPSKPLSIAVFGPPGSGKSFGVKQIAKTVLGDKVPILEFNLSQYSDPAELVGALHQVRDKVLGGTTPVVFWDEFDSREYLWLQYLLAPMQDGAFQEGQITHPIGKCVFVFAGGTSHDFANFSPREESSSRVAGVAARSGLTRQEKFRLAKGPDFVSRLSGYLNVAGPNRRQRYDALIGSWVDDDAPPDISFPVRRALLMRATGGFVGAAENAEMDIDSGLLSAFLEIGRYEHGARSLETIMKLTRSGGQAGIRRSALPPEDQLSLHVDADEFMGLVDLDLPFKMHSEELAPAVHGFYRQAVEGESVPYDVAFEALPDGAKADNVAAAARIPRVLALVGLVIVSQDHPSTAQEDLVARLIESNIELLAEAEHDGWMEQKYRDGWSHGSTRDDDAKTHPCLVRYAILSEQDKDKDRGAVRHYPDIVTSSGHKIVEAGCATMTPAQRANTALPQHRPARR
;
A
#
# COMPACT_ATOMS: atom_id res chain seq x y z
N MET A 1 4.64 -57.03 -18.72
CA MET A 1 4.03 -56.12 -17.75
C MET A 1 4.99 -54.96 -17.55
N GLY A 2 4.71 -53.83 -18.20
CA GLY A 2 5.50 -52.61 -18.09
C GLY A 2 5.02 -51.78 -16.90
N ASN A 3 5.96 -51.22 -16.16
CA ASN A 3 5.76 -50.41 -14.96
C ASN A 3 4.93 -49.14 -15.29
N PRO A 4 3.77 -48.87 -14.65
CA PRO A 4 2.90 -47.75 -15.01
C PRO A 4 3.22 -46.43 -14.29
N HIS A 5 4.33 -46.33 -13.56
CA HIS A 5 4.74 -45.14 -12.81
C HIS A 5 6.04 -44.54 -13.34
N GLY A 6 6.10 -44.25 -14.64
CA GLY A 6 7.08 -43.29 -15.14
C GLY A 6 6.59 -41.88 -14.80
N GLU A 7 7.35 -41.15 -13.99
CA GLU A 7 7.21 -39.69 -13.91
C GLU A 7 7.18 -39.11 -15.33
N PRO A 8 6.28 -38.17 -15.65
CA PRO A 8 6.22 -37.59 -16.99
C PRO A 8 7.53 -36.86 -17.26
N GLN A 9 8.36 -37.41 -18.16
CA GLN A 9 9.52 -36.71 -18.70
C GLN A 9 9.03 -35.38 -19.29
N ALA A 10 9.44 -34.27 -18.68
CA ALA A 10 9.10 -32.92 -19.13
C ALA A 10 9.54 -32.75 -20.58
N ARG A 11 8.60 -32.41 -21.46
CA ARG A 11 8.93 -32.09 -22.86
C ARG A 11 9.77 -30.81 -22.86
N PRO A 12 10.87 -30.75 -23.63
CA PRO A 12 11.61 -29.50 -23.80
C PRO A 12 10.69 -28.46 -24.44
N GLN A 13 10.48 -27.35 -23.74
CA GLN A 13 9.66 -26.25 -24.24
C GLN A 13 10.49 -25.32 -25.11
N THR A 14 9.88 -24.81 -26.19
CA THR A 14 10.49 -23.79 -27.02
C THR A 14 9.68 -22.51 -26.99
N VAL A 15 10.37 -21.40 -26.77
CA VAL A 15 9.85 -20.03 -26.75
C VAL A 15 10.27 -19.33 -28.03
N VAL A 16 9.30 -18.84 -28.79
CA VAL A 16 9.54 -18.08 -30.01
C VAL A 16 9.19 -16.62 -29.78
N VAL A 17 10.12 -15.71 -30.09
CA VAL A 17 9.93 -14.26 -29.96
C VAL A 17 9.82 -13.62 -31.33
N ALA A 18 8.84 -12.76 -31.54
CA ALA A 18 8.69 -11.94 -32.75
C ALA A 18 8.09 -10.58 -32.39
N GLY A 19 8.12 -9.61 -33.32
CA GLY A 19 7.50 -8.31 -33.07
C GLY A 19 8.17 -7.15 -33.78
N ASP A 20 7.84 -5.95 -33.31
CA ASP A 20 8.47 -4.71 -33.76
C ASP A 20 9.92 -4.63 -33.26
N VAL A 21 10.82 -4.16 -34.14
CA VAL A 21 12.26 -4.00 -33.84
C VAL A 21 12.63 -2.54 -34.06
N VAL A 22 13.36 -1.98 -33.09
CA VAL A 22 13.81 -0.59 -33.07
C VAL A 22 15.33 -0.57 -32.98
N ILE A 23 15.98 0.41 -33.60
CA ILE A 23 17.40 0.69 -33.35
C ILE A 23 17.50 1.80 -32.30
N GLU A 24 17.89 1.44 -31.09
CA GLU A 24 18.07 2.36 -29.97
C GLU A 24 19.42 3.08 -30.07
N HIS A 25 19.37 4.39 -30.28
CA HIS A 25 20.51 5.29 -30.27
C HIS A 25 20.66 5.90 -28.89
N ARG A 26 21.60 5.38 -28.12
CA ARG A 26 21.89 5.83 -26.76
C ARG A 26 23.04 6.82 -26.78
N ILE A 27 22.70 8.09 -26.54
CA ILE A 27 23.64 9.21 -26.52
C ILE A 27 24.08 9.41 -25.07
N TYR A 28 25.31 9.02 -24.76
CA TYR A 28 25.91 9.21 -23.45
C TYR A 28 26.55 10.60 -23.38
N GLU A 29 26.10 11.41 -22.41
CA GLU A 29 26.60 12.76 -22.20
C GLU A 29 28.11 12.75 -21.87
N GLY A 30 28.88 13.56 -22.61
CA GLY A 30 30.30 13.75 -22.37
C GLY A 30 30.58 15.07 -21.65
N VAL A 31 31.66 15.12 -20.88
CA VAL A 31 32.08 16.32 -20.13
C VAL A 31 33.05 17.21 -20.92
N ARG A 32 33.51 16.77 -22.10
CA ARG A 32 34.39 17.54 -22.97
C ARG A 32 33.63 18.63 -23.74
N THR A 33 33.63 19.86 -23.20
CA THR A 33 32.92 21.01 -23.78
C THR A 33 33.73 21.82 -24.79
N ARG A 34 35.07 21.67 -24.85
CA ARG A 34 35.94 22.38 -25.78
C ARG A 34 36.98 21.43 -26.40
N PRO A 35 37.49 21.71 -27.61
CA PRO A 35 38.51 20.87 -28.24
C PRO A 35 39.80 20.73 -27.41
N HIS A 36 40.15 21.74 -26.61
CA HIS A 36 41.39 21.80 -25.82
C HIS A 36 41.24 21.35 -24.36
N THR A 37 40.05 20.97 -23.90
CA THR A 37 39.89 20.44 -22.54
C THR A 37 40.41 19.00 -22.49
N HIS A 38 41.30 18.72 -21.54
CA HIS A 38 41.86 17.37 -21.29
C HIS A 38 40.90 16.42 -20.56
N ALA A 39 39.60 16.72 -20.54
CA ALA A 39 38.62 15.80 -19.99
C ALA A 39 38.59 14.53 -20.87
N GLU A 40 38.77 13.37 -20.25
CA GLU A 40 38.97 12.09 -20.96
C GLU A 40 37.70 11.59 -21.66
N GLN A 41 36.51 12.03 -21.22
CA GLN A 41 35.23 11.51 -21.70
C GLN A 41 34.50 12.47 -22.65
N GLY A 42 34.48 12.13 -23.94
CA GLY A 42 33.63 12.77 -24.96
C GLY A 42 32.23 12.14 -25.03
N THR A 43 31.32 12.79 -25.77
CA THR A 43 30.00 12.22 -26.07
C THR A 43 30.15 10.92 -26.85
N ARG A 44 29.43 9.89 -26.44
CA ARG A 44 29.44 8.56 -27.07
C ARG A 44 28.03 8.22 -27.56
N ILE A 45 27.92 7.59 -28.72
CA ILE A 45 26.65 7.12 -29.27
C ILE A 45 26.77 5.62 -29.47
N GLU A 46 25.91 4.86 -28.82
CA GLU A 46 25.79 3.41 -29.01
C GLU A 46 24.49 3.08 -29.73
N GLN A 47 24.55 2.06 -30.60
CA GLN A 47 23.39 1.53 -31.32
C GLN A 47 23.13 0.11 -30.86
N GLU A 48 21.94 -0.14 -30.33
CA GLU A 48 21.49 -1.46 -29.89
C GLU A 48 20.13 -1.79 -30.52
N ALA A 49 19.84 -3.09 -30.68
CA ALA A 49 18.53 -3.53 -31.11
C ALA A 49 17.56 -3.57 -29.91
N GLY A 50 16.50 -2.78 -29.98
CA GLY A 50 15.40 -2.72 -29.02
C GLY A 50 14.17 -3.55 -29.44
N GLY A 51 13.06 -3.36 -28.74
CA GLY A 51 11.79 -4.04 -29.02
C GLY A 51 11.90 -5.56 -28.85
N ALA A 52 11.40 -6.31 -29.85
CA ALA A 52 11.40 -7.77 -29.83
C ALA A 52 12.79 -8.39 -29.64
N THR A 53 13.85 -7.74 -30.14
CA THR A 53 15.23 -8.23 -29.98
C THR A 53 15.71 -8.11 -28.53
N LEU A 54 15.42 -6.98 -27.87
CA LEU A 54 15.74 -6.80 -26.44
C LEU A 54 15.01 -7.85 -25.58
N LEU A 55 13.73 -8.11 -25.88
CA LEU A 55 12.95 -9.12 -25.18
C LEU A 55 13.50 -10.54 -25.41
N HIS A 56 13.90 -10.86 -26.64
CA HIS A 56 14.57 -12.11 -26.97
C HIS A 56 15.89 -12.27 -26.19
N ASP A 57 16.74 -11.25 -26.15
CA ASP A 57 18.04 -11.33 -25.48
C ASP A 57 17.88 -11.46 -23.96
N LEU A 58 16.85 -10.83 -23.38
CA LEU A 58 16.47 -11.01 -21.99
C LEU A 58 16.01 -12.44 -21.71
N LEU A 59 15.11 -13.00 -22.53
CA LEU A 59 14.63 -14.38 -22.39
C LEU A 59 15.74 -15.41 -22.59
N ARG A 60 16.64 -15.18 -23.54
CA ARG A 60 17.84 -16.00 -23.73
C ARG A 60 18.75 -15.96 -22.51
N SER A 61 18.84 -14.81 -21.84
CA SER A 61 19.60 -14.69 -20.58
C SER A 61 18.93 -15.49 -19.44
N VAL A 62 17.59 -15.52 -19.38
CA VAL A 62 16.83 -16.40 -18.47
C VAL A 62 17.11 -17.87 -18.78
N GLU A 63 17.06 -18.27 -20.05
CA GLU A 63 17.41 -19.61 -20.52
C GLU A 63 18.80 -20.03 -20.02
N THR A 64 19.80 -19.16 -20.13
CA THR A 64 21.17 -19.48 -19.67
C THR A 64 21.33 -19.58 -18.15
N ALA A 65 20.44 -18.93 -17.39
CA ALA A 65 20.52 -18.86 -15.93
C ALA A 65 19.65 -19.91 -15.21
N SER A 66 18.79 -20.63 -15.95
CA SER A 66 17.80 -21.56 -15.36
C SER A 66 18.28 -23.03 -15.33
N PRO A 67 17.97 -23.79 -14.27
CA PRO A 67 18.28 -25.22 -14.17
C PRO A 67 17.41 -26.13 -15.05
N GLN A 68 16.26 -25.66 -15.57
CA GLN A 68 15.43 -26.35 -16.54
C GLN A 68 15.31 -25.51 -17.82
N PRO A 69 16.24 -25.63 -18.78
CA PRO A 69 16.28 -24.70 -19.90
C PRO A 69 15.16 -24.99 -20.91
N PHE A 70 14.31 -24.00 -21.15
CA PHE A 70 13.63 -23.86 -22.43
C PHE A 70 14.61 -23.30 -23.46
N SER A 71 14.29 -23.47 -24.74
CA SER A 71 15.06 -22.85 -25.83
C SER A 71 14.37 -21.58 -26.31
N THR A 72 15.14 -20.53 -26.57
CA THR A 72 14.62 -19.26 -27.11
C THR A 72 15.04 -19.08 -28.57
N GLU A 73 14.08 -18.79 -29.44
CA GLU A 73 14.33 -18.51 -30.85
C GLU A 73 13.73 -17.14 -31.23
N LEU A 74 14.44 -16.36 -32.03
CA LEU A 74 13.91 -15.14 -32.64
C LEU A 74 13.30 -15.48 -34.03
N ALA A 75 11.98 -15.39 -34.16
CA ALA A 75 11.25 -15.62 -35.41
C ALA A 75 11.25 -14.37 -36.32
N MET A 76 12.44 -13.82 -36.57
CA MET A 76 12.67 -12.70 -37.48
C MET A 76 13.81 -13.08 -38.42
N GLY A 77 13.67 -12.83 -39.73
CA GLY A 77 14.74 -13.17 -40.70
C GLY A 77 16.08 -12.50 -40.34
N ALA A 78 17.21 -13.15 -40.68
CA ALA A 78 18.56 -12.81 -40.23
C ALA A 78 19.12 -11.43 -40.62
N THR A 79 18.33 -10.57 -41.29
CA THR A 79 18.74 -9.22 -41.68
C THR A 79 17.53 -8.28 -41.62
N PRO A 80 17.58 -7.23 -40.78
CA PRO A 80 16.66 -6.11 -40.92
C PRO A 80 16.82 -5.48 -42.31
N GLN A 81 15.70 -5.23 -43.01
CA GLN A 81 15.73 -4.36 -44.19
C GLN A 81 16.22 -2.95 -43.76
N PRO A 82 16.83 -2.15 -44.66
CA PRO A 82 17.60 -0.94 -44.30
C PRO A 82 16.78 0.26 -43.77
N ARG A 83 15.58 0.06 -43.21
CA ARG A 83 14.68 1.11 -42.72
C ARG A 83 13.95 0.71 -41.43
N LEU A 84 14.67 0.19 -40.44
CA LEU A 84 14.09 0.08 -39.09
C LEU A 84 13.94 1.48 -38.48
N VAL A 85 12.95 1.64 -37.59
CA VAL A 85 12.73 2.89 -36.87
C VAL A 85 13.86 3.09 -35.86
N GLY A 86 14.48 4.26 -35.86
CA GLY A 86 15.45 4.65 -34.83
C GLY A 86 14.75 5.29 -33.64
N SER A 87 15.10 4.92 -32.41
CA SER A 87 14.73 5.65 -31.19
C SER A 87 15.97 6.34 -30.62
N TYR A 88 15.84 7.54 -30.08
CA TYR A 88 16.95 8.36 -29.63
C TYR A 88 16.77 8.75 -28.16
N SER A 89 17.79 8.51 -27.33
CA SER A 89 17.73 8.82 -25.89
C SER A 89 19.04 9.45 -25.42
N LEU A 90 18.95 10.51 -24.61
CA LEU A 90 20.09 11.11 -23.91
C LEU A 90 20.22 10.48 -22.51
N LEU A 91 21.36 9.89 -22.26
CA LEU A 91 21.74 9.32 -20.97
C LEU A 91 22.74 10.23 -20.26
N THR A 92 22.51 10.47 -18.98
CA THR A 92 23.40 11.25 -18.11
C THR A 92 23.71 10.47 -16.83
N PRO A 93 24.86 10.71 -16.18
CA PRO A 93 25.17 10.11 -14.88
C PRO A 93 24.15 10.55 -13.83
N CYS A 94 23.41 9.59 -13.27
CA CYS A 94 22.40 9.81 -12.24
C CYS A 94 22.81 9.09 -10.95
N PRO A 95 22.53 9.64 -9.75
CA PRO A 95 22.81 8.94 -8.50
C PRO A 95 22.17 7.55 -8.46
N ALA A 96 22.93 6.51 -8.11
CA ALA A 96 22.44 5.12 -8.11
C ALA A 96 21.23 4.93 -7.16
N ALA A 97 21.29 5.57 -5.99
CA ALA A 97 20.19 5.63 -5.03
C ALA A 97 20.06 7.05 -4.46
N PRO A 98 18.88 7.44 -3.95
CA PRO A 98 18.71 8.69 -3.22
C PRO A 98 19.71 8.78 -2.05
N GLY A 99 20.67 9.72 -2.13
CA GLY A 99 21.71 9.88 -1.10
C GLY A 99 22.83 8.82 -1.09
N GLY A 100 22.86 7.91 -2.06
CA GLY A 100 23.90 6.88 -2.19
C GLY A 100 25.21 7.38 -2.83
N LYS A 101 26.30 6.64 -2.64
CA LYS A 101 27.57 6.88 -3.36
C LYS A 101 27.56 6.13 -4.70
N GLY A 102 27.93 6.80 -5.78
CA GLY A 102 28.04 6.21 -7.12
C GLY A 102 26.97 6.70 -8.09
N PHE A 103 27.31 6.69 -9.38
CA PHE A 103 26.45 7.11 -10.46
C PHE A 103 26.19 5.94 -11.41
N VAL A 104 25.03 5.95 -12.04
CA VAL A 104 24.61 5.01 -13.08
C VAL A 104 24.08 5.79 -14.28
N TRP A 105 24.22 5.22 -15.47
CA TRP A 105 23.66 5.82 -16.68
C TRP A 105 22.15 5.62 -16.71
N ARG A 106 21.38 6.71 -16.83
CA ARG A 106 19.93 6.65 -17.03
C ARG A 106 19.50 7.69 -18.06
N VAL A 107 18.37 7.42 -18.71
CA VAL A 107 17.75 8.31 -19.68
C VAL A 107 17.21 9.52 -18.93
N THR A 108 17.68 10.73 -19.22
CA THR A 108 17.11 11.96 -18.65
C THR A 108 16.32 12.77 -19.66
N ARG A 109 16.54 12.51 -20.95
CA ARG A 109 15.71 13.06 -22.02
C ARG A 109 15.45 11.98 -23.08
N ASP A 110 14.18 11.70 -23.30
CA ASP A 110 13.72 11.02 -24.50
C ASP A 110 13.74 12.01 -25.68
N LEU A 111 14.42 11.64 -26.76
CA LEU A 111 14.50 12.45 -27.98
C LEU A 111 13.55 11.94 -29.06
N GLY A 112 12.79 10.88 -28.79
CA GLY A 112 11.77 10.31 -29.66
C GLY A 112 12.32 9.43 -30.78
N TYR A 113 11.45 9.12 -31.73
CA TYR A 113 11.77 8.29 -32.89
C TYR A 113 12.18 9.13 -34.11
N GLY A 114 13.13 8.63 -34.90
CA GLY A 114 13.63 9.28 -36.13
C GLY A 114 13.66 8.37 -37.36
N ASP A 115 13.88 8.99 -38.52
CA ASP A 115 14.25 8.40 -39.83
C ASP A 115 13.24 7.53 -40.62
N SER A 116 11.99 7.38 -40.19
CA SER A 116 10.93 6.79 -41.06
C SER A 116 9.76 7.75 -41.29
N LEU A 117 9.62 8.23 -42.53
CA LEU A 117 8.43 8.96 -43.03
C LEU A 117 7.27 8.01 -43.38
N GLU A 118 7.50 6.70 -43.41
CA GLU A 118 6.49 5.72 -43.80
C GLU A 118 5.76 5.18 -42.56
N PRO A 119 4.42 5.22 -42.55
CA PRO A 119 3.62 4.91 -41.36
C PRO A 119 3.63 3.44 -40.92
N ASN A 120 4.31 2.53 -41.65
CA ASN A 120 4.33 1.10 -41.35
C ASN A 120 5.64 0.43 -41.78
N THR A 121 6.44 -0.02 -40.80
CA THR A 121 7.67 -0.78 -41.03
C THR A 121 7.35 -2.12 -41.69
N ARG A 122 8.19 -2.54 -42.65
CA ARG A 122 8.07 -3.87 -43.30
C ARG A 122 9.10 -4.84 -42.74
N TYR A 123 8.63 -6.00 -42.32
CA TYR A 123 9.47 -7.03 -41.71
C TYR A 123 9.73 -8.19 -42.67
N ALA A 124 10.88 -8.85 -42.49
CA ALA A 124 11.23 -10.03 -43.26
C ALA A 124 10.28 -11.19 -42.94
N VAL A 125 10.13 -12.11 -43.89
CA VAL A 125 9.35 -13.34 -43.68
C VAL A 125 9.97 -14.13 -42.53
N SER A 126 9.14 -14.54 -41.56
CA SER A 126 9.63 -15.37 -40.45
C SER A 126 10.09 -16.73 -41.02
N PRO A 127 11.30 -17.19 -40.65
CA PRO A 127 11.83 -18.46 -41.14
C PRO A 127 10.91 -19.62 -40.78
N ARG A 128 10.92 -20.68 -41.59
CA ARG A 128 10.24 -21.94 -41.24
C ARG A 128 11.01 -22.61 -40.11
N ARG A 129 10.30 -23.12 -39.12
CA ARG A 129 10.91 -23.87 -38.01
C ARG A 129 11.12 -25.32 -38.42
N GLU A 130 12.35 -25.80 -38.24
CA GLU A 130 12.73 -27.20 -38.53
C GLU A 130 12.47 -28.13 -37.32
N ALA A 131 12.23 -27.55 -36.13
CA ALA A 131 11.99 -28.24 -34.86
C ALA A 131 10.49 -28.47 -34.57
N MET A 132 10.17 -28.96 -33.36
CA MET A 132 8.78 -29.06 -32.88
C MET A 132 8.11 -27.68 -32.78
N PRO A 133 6.76 -27.59 -32.93
CA PRO A 133 6.02 -26.33 -32.82
C PRO A 133 6.29 -25.63 -31.49
N ALA A 134 6.24 -24.29 -31.49
CA ALA A 134 6.55 -23.50 -30.31
C ALA A 134 5.57 -23.83 -29.19
N SER A 135 6.07 -24.00 -27.97
CA SER A 135 5.22 -24.15 -26.78
C SER A 135 4.68 -22.78 -26.37
N VAL A 136 5.52 -21.75 -26.41
CA VAL A 136 5.15 -20.36 -26.09
C VAL A 136 5.55 -19.45 -27.24
N VAL A 137 4.63 -18.60 -27.69
CA VAL A 137 4.92 -17.54 -28.67
C VAL A 137 4.80 -16.19 -27.98
N VAL A 138 5.87 -15.40 -28.02
CA VAL A 138 5.97 -14.06 -27.43
C VAL A 138 5.99 -13.03 -28.54
N VAL A 139 5.09 -12.06 -28.48
CA VAL A 139 4.97 -10.98 -29.45
C VAL A 139 5.20 -9.64 -28.76
N ASP A 140 6.19 -8.86 -29.23
CA ASP A 140 6.42 -7.48 -28.83
C ASP A 140 5.83 -6.52 -29.88
N ASP A 141 4.66 -5.96 -29.60
CA ASP A 141 3.91 -5.09 -30.49
C ASP A 141 4.01 -3.63 -30.03
N GLY A 142 5.00 -2.92 -30.56
CA GLY A 142 5.28 -1.51 -30.29
C GLY A 142 4.54 -0.54 -31.20
N ALA A 143 3.51 -1.00 -31.92
CA ALA A 143 2.73 -0.20 -32.89
C ALA A 143 3.57 0.37 -34.05
N LEU A 144 4.66 -0.29 -34.47
CA LEU A 144 5.51 0.16 -35.59
C LEU A 144 5.18 -0.53 -36.92
N GLY A 145 4.07 -1.29 -36.93
CA GLY A 145 3.48 -1.88 -38.12
C GLY A 145 3.44 -3.41 -38.12
N PHE A 146 4.09 -4.09 -37.16
CA PHE A 146 4.09 -5.56 -37.08
C PHE A 146 2.67 -6.14 -36.93
N ARG A 147 1.79 -5.43 -36.21
CA ARG A 147 0.39 -5.83 -35.98
C ARG A 147 -0.51 -5.84 -37.22
N HIS A 148 -0.07 -5.31 -38.36
CA HIS A 148 -0.88 -5.24 -39.58
C HIS A 148 -0.68 -6.47 -40.49
N SER A 149 -1.74 -6.88 -41.18
CA SER A 149 -1.77 -7.97 -42.16
C SER A 149 -0.79 -7.76 -43.33
N THR A 150 -0.37 -6.53 -43.56
CA THR A 150 0.72 -6.17 -44.46
C THR A 150 2.05 -6.85 -44.09
N ASN A 151 2.23 -7.24 -42.83
CA ASN A 151 3.35 -8.00 -42.29
C ASN A 151 2.97 -9.45 -41.90
N ARG A 152 1.85 -9.99 -42.40
CA ARG A 152 1.37 -11.34 -42.04
C ARG A 152 2.41 -12.46 -42.26
N LEU A 153 3.29 -12.33 -43.25
CA LEU A 153 4.37 -13.29 -43.50
C LEU A 153 5.52 -13.18 -42.49
N ALA A 154 5.62 -12.08 -41.75
CA ALA A 154 6.58 -11.90 -40.66
C ALA A 154 6.08 -12.51 -39.33
N TRP A 155 4.77 -12.75 -39.19
CA TRP A 155 4.25 -13.45 -38.02
C TRP A 155 4.81 -14.89 -37.95
N PRO A 156 5.08 -15.42 -36.74
CA PRO A 156 5.45 -16.82 -36.53
C PRO A 156 4.49 -17.77 -37.23
N GLU A 157 4.98 -18.90 -37.75
CA GLU A 157 4.16 -19.85 -38.51
C GLU A 157 2.97 -20.36 -37.68
N GLU A 158 3.16 -20.55 -36.38
CA GLU A 158 2.16 -20.96 -35.41
C GLU A 158 1.01 -19.95 -35.26
N LEU A 159 1.24 -18.68 -35.61
CA LEU A 159 0.26 -17.61 -35.58
C LEU A 159 -0.34 -17.31 -36.96
N ARG A 160 -0.09 -18.10 -38.02
CA ARG A 160 -0.68 -17.86 -39.37
C ARG A 160 -1.96 -18.70 -39.57
N GLU A 161 -2.86 -18.25 -40.46
CA GLU A 161 -4.10 -19.00 -40.75
C GLU A 161 -3.78 -20.42 -41.24
N GLY A 162 -4.55 -21.41 -40.73
CA GLY A 162 -4.42 -22.81 -41.12
C GLY A 162 -3.29 -23.57 -40.39
N ALA A 163 -2.59 -22.94 -39.44
CA ALA A 163 -1.60 -23.63 -38.61
C ALA A 163 -2.28 -24.66 -37.67
N THR A 164 -1.66 -25.85 -37.52
CA THR A 164 -2.05 -26.81 -36.49
C THR A 164 -1.39 -26.40 -35.17
N SER A 165 -2.11 -25.68 -34.31
CA SER A 165 -1.45 -25.09 -33.14
C SER A 165 -1.10 -26.15 -32.08
N GLY A 166 0.18 -26.50 -31.98
CA GLY A 166 0.79 -27.09 -30.80
C GLY A 166 1.15 -26.07 -29.70
N VAL A 167 0.82 -24.79 -29.92
CA VAL A 167 1.11 -23.68 -29.00
C VAL A 167 0.29 -23.80 -27.72
N GLU A 168 0.98 -23.84 -26.60
CA GLU A 168 0.38 -23.86 -25.26
C GLU A 168 -0.03 -22.44 -24.85
N TRP A 169 0.82 -21.44 -25.11
CA TRP A 169 0.57 -20.04 -24.71
C TRP A 169 1.04 -19.02 -25.75
N VAL A 170 0.28 -17.92 -25.86
CA VAL A 170 0.72 -16.72 -26.59
C VAL A 170 0.81 -15.56 -25.60
N VAL A 171 1.95 -14.86 -25.57
CA VAL A 171 2.16 -13.67 -24.74
C VAL A 171 2.29 -12.46 -25.65
N LEU A 172 1.34 -11.52 -25.58
CA LEU A 172 1.32 -10.29 -26.34
C LEU A 172 1.68 -9.12 -25.42
N LYS A 173 2.85 -8.53 -25.61
CA LYS A 173 3.20 -7.19 -25.10
C LYS A 173 2.71 -6.16 -26.11
N THR A 174 1.88 -5.21 -25.71
CA THR A 174 1.31 -4.22 -26.64
C THR A 174 1.12 -2.85 -26.00
N CYS A 175 1.12 -1.81 -26.84
CA CYS A 175 0.83 -0.42 -26.50
C CYS A 175 -0.30 0.15 -27.37
N THR A 176 -0.70 1.39 -27.07
CA THR A 176 -1.71 2.13 -27.84
C THR A 176 -1.36 2.18 -29.33
N PRO A 177 -2.35 2.06 -30.25
CA PRO A 177 -3.79 1.88 -29.98
C PRO A 177 -4.13 0.46 -29.50
N LEU A 178 -4.90 0.35 -28.42
CA LEU A 178 -5.20 -0.95 -27.79
C LEU A 178 -6.41 -1.64 -28.42
N ALA A 179 -6.46 -2.98 -28.33
CA ALA A 179 -7.53 -3.82 -28.87
C ALA A 179 -7.85 -3.60 -30.36
N GLN A 180 -6.84 -3.18 -31.13
CA GLN A 180 -6.98 -2.81 -32.55
C GLN A 180 -5.92 -3.49 -33.42
N GLY A 181 -6.23 -3.63 -34.71
CA GLY A 181 -5.34 -4.20 -35.72
C GLY A 181 -5.60 -5.68 -36.03
N ASP A 182 -5.07 -6.11 -37.17
CA ASP A 182 -5.32 -7.45 -37.73
C ASP A 182 -4.76 -8.56 -36.84
N LEU A 183 -3.59 -8.33 -36.23
CA LEU A 183 -2.98 -9.26 -35.29
C LEU A 183 -3.82 -9.43 -34.03
N TRP A 184 -4.35 -8.33 -33.46
CA TRP A 184 -5.23 -8.40 -32.29
C TRP A 184 -6.49 -9.23 -32.59
N GLN A 185 -7.19 -8.94 -33.69
CA GLN A 185 -8.40 -9.68 -34.09
C GLN A 185 -8.14 -11.17 -34.19
N ARG A 186 -6.98 -11.55 -34.74
CA ARG A 186 -6.59 -12.95 -34.84
C ARG A 186 -6.29 -13.58 -33.48
N LEU A 187 -5.47 -12.93 -32.67
CA LEU A 187 -5.06 -13.45 -31.36
C LEU A 187 -6.25 -13.56 -30.39
N SER A 188 -7.11 -12.54 -30.33
CA SER A 188 -8.25 -12.52 -29.42
C SER A 188 -9.32 -13.56 -29.79
N HIS A 189 -9.48 -13.89 -31.08
CA HIS A 189 -10.46 -14.89 -31.55
C HIS A 189 -9.93 -16.33 -31.55
N GLU A 190 -8.68 -16.59 -31.97
CA GLU A 190 -8.15 -17.96 -32.12
C GLU A 190 -7.34 -18.44 -30.91
N PHE A 191 -6.80 -17.51 -30.11
CA PHE A 191 -5.91 -17.82 -29.00
C PHE A 191 -6.44 -17.30 -27.65
N GLY A 192 -7.64 -16.72 -27.59
CA GLY A 192 -8.19 -16.07 -26.39
C GLY A 192 -8.08 -16.89 -25.10
N ASP A 193 -8.28 -18.21 -25.13
CA ASP A 193 -8.18 -19.09 -23.94
C ASP A 193 -6.76 -19.43 -23.48
N ARG A 194 -5.75 -19.04 -24.24
CA ARG A 194 -4.31 -19.21 -23.97
C ARG A 194 -3.50 -17.96 -24.28
N LEU A 195 -4.16 -16.80 -24.32
CA LEU A 195 -3.56 -15.51 -24.60
C LEU A 195 -3.29 -14.79 -23.28
N VAL A 196 -2.05 -14.37 -23.08
CA VAL A 196 -1.63 -13.43 -22.04
C VAL A 196 -1.36 -12.09 -22.70
N VAL A 197 -2.09 -11.04 -22.30
CA VAL A 197 -1.86 -9.68 -22.77
C VAL A 197 -1.19 -8.88 -21.67
N VAL A 198 -0.09 -8.20 -22.00
CA VAL A 198 0.64 -7.31 -21.11
C VAL A 198 0.64 -5.92 -21.72
N THR A 199 0.10 -4.94 -21.00
CA THR A 199 0.06 -3.52 -21.38
C THR A 199 0.20 -2.62 -20.15
N SER A 200 0.18 -1.30 -20.32
CA SER A 200 0.30 -0.35 -19.21
C SER A 200 -0.96 0.49 -19.00
N ALA A 201 -1.20 0.92 -17.75
CA ALA A 201 -2.25 1.89 -17.48
C ALA A 201 -1.97 3.25 -18.14
N SER A 202 -0.70 3.56 -18.43
CA SER A 202 -0.32 4.78 -19.16
C SER A 202 -0.73 4.73 -20.63
N ASP A 203 -0.69 3.55 -21.26
CA ASP A 203 -1.23 3.35 -22.61
C ASP A 203 -2.76 3.44 -22.60
N LEU A 204 -3.42 2.77 -21.66
CA LEU A 204 -4.89 2.85 -21.53
C LEU A 204 -5.38 4.29 -21.38
N ARG A 205 -4.69 5.13 -20.59
CA ARG A 205 -5.05 6.55 -20.42
C ARG A 205 -4.92 7.42 -21.68
N GLN A 206 -4.26 6.93 -22.73
CA GLN A 206 -4.22 7.61 -24.03
C GLN A 206 -5.47 7.33 -24.87
N GLU A 207 -6.26 6.31 -24.50
CA GLU A 207 -7.58 6.05 -25.07
C GLU A 207 -8.66 6.91 -24.39
N GLU A 208 -9.89 6.84 -24.88
CA GLU A 208 -11.04 7.59 -24.33
C GLU A 208 -11.58 6.95 -23.03
N VAL A 209 -10.77 6.94 -21.96
CA VAL A 209 -11.06 6.28 -20.68
C VAL A 209 -10.88 7.20 -19.46
N GLY A 210 -11.66 6.99 -18.40
CA GLY A 210 -11.65 7.79 -17.17
C GLY A 210 -10.77 7.24 -16.04
N ILE A 211 -9.54 6.79 -16.32
CA ILE A 211 -8.67 6.13 -15.33
C ILE A 211 -7.80 7.14 -14.56
N THR A 212 -8.09 7.32 -13.28
CA THR A 212 -7.33 8.23 -12.41
C THR A 212 -5.97 7.63 -12.06
N GLU A 213 -4.89 8.40 -12.31
CA GLU A 213 -3.57 8.08 -11.78
C GLU A 213 -3.52 8.46 -10.30
N GLY A 214 -2.99 7.57 -9.47
CA GLY A 214 -2.18 8.08 -8.37
C GLY A 214 -2.86 8.48 -7.04
N LEU A 215 -4.15 8.16 -6.80
CA LEU A 215 -4.88 8.52 -5.55
C LEU A 215 -4.85 7.42 -4.48
N SER A 216 -5.38 6.24 -4.79
CA SER A 216 -5.32 5.03 -3.95
C SER A 216 -5.31 3.82 -4.86
N TRP A 217 -4.78 2.69 -4.38
CA TRP A 217 -4.77 1.44 -5.13
C TRP A 217 -6.19 0.99 -5.46
N GLU A 218 -7.11 1.19 -4.52
CA GLU A 218 -8.52 0.86 -4.70
C GLU A 218 -9.21 1.73 -5.75
N HIS A 219 -8.93 3.04 -5.78
CA HIS A 219 -9.51 3.93 -6.78
C HIS A 219 -9.05 3.54 -8.19
N THR A 220 -7.75 3.31 -8.37
CA THR A 220 -7.21 2.93 -9.69
C THR A 220 -7.70 1.55 -10.12
N ALA A 221 -7.80 0.58 -9.22
CA ALA A 221 -8.38 -0.73 -9.53
C ALA A 221 -9.87 -0.64 -9.91
N GLN A 222 -10.65 0.20 -9.22
CA GLN A 222 -12.06 0.43 -9.53
C GLN A 222 -12.24 1.09 -10.90
N ASP A 223 -11.50 2.18 -11.18
CA ASP A 223 -11.55 2.86 -12.47
C ASP A 223 -11.19 1.89 -13.61
N LEU A 224 -10.08 1.15 -13.47
CA LEU A 224 -9.66 0.16 -14.47
C LEU A 224 -10.71 -0.90 -14.74
N LEU A 225 -11.26 -1.51 -13.68
CA LEU A 225 -12.25 -2.58 -13.84
C LEU A 225 -13.56 -2.04 -14.43
N GLN A 226 -13.98 -0.84 -14.02
CA GLN A 226 -15.16 -0.18 -14.56
C GLN A 226 -14.99 0.10 -16.06
N GLU A 227 -13.87 0.69 -16.47
CA GLU A 227 -13.57 1.00 -17.87
C GLU A 227 -13.45 -0.28 -18.71
N LEU A 228 -12.76 -1.31 -18.23
CA LEU A 228 -12.64 -2.61 -18.93
C LEU A 228 -13.99 -3.33 -19.08
N THR A 229 -14.94 -3.07 -18.19
CA THR A 229 -16.27 -3.69 -18.23
C THR A 229 -17.26 -2.91 -19.10
N LEU A 230 -17.21 -1.58 -19.05
CA LEU A 230 -18.24 -0.71 -19.63
C LEU A 230 -17.81 -0.05 -20.95
N ASN A 231 -16.51 0.15 -21.17
CA ASN A 231 -15.99 0.91 -22.30
C ASN A 231 -15.64 -0.02 -23.47
N GLN A 232 -16.42 0.08 -24.55
CA GLN A 232 -16.28 -0.79 -25.72
C GLN A 232 -14.94 -0.65 -26.45
N SER A 233 -14.23 0.47 -26.27
CA SER A 233 -12.92 0.69 -26.90
C SER A 233 -11.84 -0.26 -26.38
N ILE A 234 -11.92 -0.65 -25.11
CA ILE A 234 -10.90 -1.47 -24.43
C ILE A 234 -11.44 -2.77 -23.85
N SER A 235 -12.77 -2.94 -23.77
CA SER A 235 -13.38 -4.14 -23.19
C SER A 235 -12.99 -5.43 -23.92
N ASP A 236 -12.64 -5.35 -25.20
CA ASP A 236 -12.21 -6.53 -25.95
C ASP A 236 -10.93 -7.16 -25.37
N LEU A 237 -10.09 -6.38 -24.65
CA LEU A 237 -8.90 -6.89 -23.96
C LEU A 237 -9.23 -8.00 -22.96
N THR A 238 -10.43 -8.01 -22.38
CA THR A 238 -10.86 -9.03 -21.41
C THR A 238 -11.12 -10.40 -22.05
N ARG A 239 -11.03 -10.51 -23.38
CA ARG A 239 -11.05 -11.81 -24.09
C ARG A 239 -9.80 -12.63 -23.87
N ALA A 240 -8.69 -12.02 -23.48
CA ALA A 240 -7.48 -12.75 -23.12
C ALA A 240 -7.73 -13.66 -21.90
N ARG A 241 -7.00 -14.78 -21.82
CA ARG A 241 -7.01 -15.69 -20.67
C ARG A 241 -6.45 -14.99 -19.44
N HIS A 242 -5.37 -14.23 -19.65
CA HIS A 242 -4.78 -13.33 -18.67
C HIS A 242 -4.57 -11.95 -19.29
N LEU A 243 -5.04 -10.91 -18.63
CA LEU A 243 -4.75 -9.52 -18.96
C LEU A 243 -4.00 -8.90 -17.78
N VAL A 244 -2.80 -8.41 -18.03
CA VAL A 244 -1.90 -7.79 -17.04
C VAL A 244 -1.68 -6.34 -17.44
N ILE A 245 -2.09 -5.42 -16.57
CA ILE A 245 -1.99 -3.97 -16.77
C ILE A 245 -1.03 -3.40 -15.74
N THR A 246 0.14 -2.94 -16.17
CA THR A 246 1.15 -2.38 -15.25
C THR A 246 0.78 -1.00 -14.76
N LEU A 247 1.00 -0.76 -13.47
CA LEU A 247 0.84 0.51 -12.76
C LEU A 247 2.23 1.04 -12.39
N GLY A 248 3.02 1.34 -13.42
CA GLY A 248 4.46 1.59 -13.29
C GLY A 248 5.22 0.35 -12.82
N THR A 249 6.28 0.55 -12.03
CA THR A 249 7.02 -0.53 -11.34
C THR A 249 6.42 -0.87 -9.97
N ASP A 250 5.34 -0.20 -9.58
CA ASP A 250 4.77 -0.24 -8.22
C ASP A 250 3.63 -1.25 -8.07
N GLY A 251 3.07 -1.71 -9.18
CA GLY A 251 2.03 -2.73 -9.17
C GLY A 251 1.54 -3.11 -10.56
N ALA A 252 0.58 -4.03 -10.61
CA ALA A 252 -0.15 -4.44 -11.79
C ALA A 252 -1.56 -4.91 -11.42
N LEU A 253 -2.55 -4.57 -12.25
CA LEU A 253 -3.87 -5.19 -12.21
C LEU A 253 -3.85 -6.44 -13.08
N TRP A 254 -4.33 -7.55 -12.55
CA TRP A 254 -4.35 -8.85 -13.21
C TRP A 254 -5.77 -9.39 -13.29
N LEU A 255 -6.29 -9.48 -14.51
CA LEU A 255 -7.54 -10.16 -14.82
C LEU A 255 -7.24 -11.55 -15.37
N SER A 256 -7.82 -12.58 -14.76
CA SER A 256 -7.73 -13.96 -15.22
C SER A 256 -9.11 -14.54 -15.42
N ARG A 257 -9.34 -15.15 -16.59
CA ARG A 257 -10.56 -15.95 -16.83
C ARG A 257 -10.30 -17.38 -16.36
N THR A 258 -11.22 -17.96 -15.60
CA THR A 258 -11.18 -19.37 -15.20
C THR A 258 -11.78 -20.26 -16.30
N ALA A 259 -11.58 -21.59 -16.22
CA ALA A 259 -12.03 -22.52 -17.26
C ALA A 259 -13.56 -22.59 -17.41
N ASP A 260 -14.30 -22.27 -16.34
CA ASP A 260 -15.75 -22.14 -16.30
C ASP A 260 -16.26 -20.78 -16.84
N GLY A 261 -15.36 -19.92 -17.31
CA GLY A 261 -15.68 -18.61 -17.88
C GLY A 261 -15.84 -17.48 -16.85
N SER A 262 -15.68 -17.76 -15.56
CA SER A 262 -15.69 -16.70 -14.54
C SER A 262 -14.45 -15.81 -14.66
N ALA A 263 -14.56 -14.53 -14.31
CA ALA A 263 -13.42 -13.61 -14.26
C ALA A 263 -13.00 -13.37 -12.81
N ARG A 264 -11.71 -13.50 -12.54
CA ARG A 264 -11.07 -13.09 -11.28
C ARG A 264 -10.20 -11.87 -11.55
N CYS A 265 -10.25 -10.90 -10.65
CA CYS A 265 -9.43 -9.69 -10.70
C CYS A 265 -8.57 -9.64 -9.44
N ARG A 266 -7.26 -9.53 -9.62
CA ARG A 266 -6.28 -9.39 -8.53
C ARG A 266 -5.45 -8.14 -8.77
N LEU A 267 -5.05 -7.48 -7.68
CA LEU A 267 -4.11 -6.38 -7.71
C LEU A 267 -2.81 -6.83 -7.06
N VAL A 268 -1.71 -6.79 -7.80
CA VAL A 268 -0.35 -6.94 -7.28
C VAL A 268 0.21 -5.55 -7.05
N PHE A 269 0.64 -5.20 -5.83
CA PHE A 269 1.01 -3.82 -5.51
C PHE A 269 2.00 -3.71 -4.36
N ASP A 270 2.75 -2.60 -4.34
CA ASP A 270 3.56 -2.16 -3.21
C ASP A 270 2.68 -1.44 -2.16
N PRO A 271 2.49 -2.00 -0.95
CA PRO A 271 1.62 -1.41 0.06
C PRO A 271 2.10 -0.06 0.60
N GLY A 272 3.41 0.21 0.56
CA GLY A 272 4.00 1.48 1.01
C GLY A 272 4.18 2.53 -0.08
N GLY A 273 3.83 2.16 -1.31
CA GLY A 273 3.90 3.00 -2.49
C GLY A 273 2.53 3.27 -3.09
N LEU A 274 2.58 3.86 -4.27
CA LEU A 274 1.47 3.88 -5.19
C LEU A 274 2.05 3.95 -6.62
N GLU A 275 1.23 3.75 -7.65
CA GLU A 275 1.60 3.95 -9.06
C GLU A 275 2.60 5.11 -9.27
N GLY A 276 3.79 4.75 -9.77
CA GLY A 276 4.88 5.66 -10.11
C GLY A 276 5.65 6.24 -8.91
N ALA A 277 5.29 5.90 -7.67
CA ALA A 277 5.89 6.47 -6.47
C ALA A 277 7.38 6.10 -6.34
N TRP A 278 7.75 4.87 -6.68
CA TRP A 278 9.15 4.45 -6.59
C TRP A 278 9.99 5.11 -7.69
N ALA A 279 9.49 5.11 -8.93
CA ALA A 279 10.16 5.74 -10.06
C ALA A 279 10.39 7.25 -9.84
N ARG A 280 9.42 7.97 -9.24
CA ARG A 280 9.57 9.41 -8.90
C ARG A 280 10.69 9.73 -7.90
N ARG A 281 11.17 8.73 -7.13
CA ARG A 281 12.30 8.92 -6.20
C ARG A 281 13.65 8.78 -6.90
N VAL A 282 13.66 8.26 -8.12
CA VAL A 282 14.87 8.00 -8.91
C VAL A 282 15.01 9.09 -9.97
N HIS A 283 16.21 9.67 -10.10
CA HIS A 283 16.50 10.62 -11.17
C HIS A 283 16.81 9.85 -12.46
N GLY A 284 16.10 10.19 -13.54
CA GLY A 284 16.18 9.51 -14.83
C GLY A 284 15.27 8.28 -14.95
N GLN A 285 15.26 7.68 -16.14
CA GLN A 285 14.42 6.56 -16.53
C GLN A 285 15.24 5.47 -17.23
N VAL A 286 14.61 4.32 -17.48
CA VAL A 286 15.16 3.17 -18.21
C VAL A 286 14.08 2.58 -19.12
N TRP A 287 14.50 2.03 -20.26
CA TRP A 287 13.63 1.27 -21.16
C TRP A 287 13.69 -0.23 -20.86
N GLY A 288 12.60 -0.95 -21.14
CA GLY A 288 12.55 -2.41 -20.96
C GLY A 288 11.78 -2.90 -19.73
N GLY A 289 11.13 -2.03 -18.96
CA GLY A 289 10.33 -2.43 -17.78
C GLY A 289 9.23 -3.45 -18.09
N MET A 290 8.43 -3.22 -19.14
CA MET A 290 7.43 -4.21 -19.59
C MET A 290 8.07 -5.50 -20.13
N SER A 291 9.26 -5.42 -20.73
CA SER A 291 9.99 -6.61 -21.19
C SER A 291 10.44 -7.47 -20.00
N CYS A 292 10.82 -6.86 -18.87
CA CYS A 292 11.10 -7.57 -17.61
C CYS A 292 9.86 -8.31 -17.10
N LEU A 293 8.70 -7.66 -17.18
CA LEU A 293 7.43 -8.29 -16.80
C LEU A 293 7.08 -9.50 -17.66
N VAL A 294 7.20 -9.35 -18.98
CA VAL A 294 6.96 -10.46 -19.92
C VAL A 294 7.93 -11.61 -19.67
N ALA A 295 9.21 -11.31 -19.40
CA ALA A 295 10.20 -12.33 -19.05
C ALA A 295 9.83 -13.09 -17.77
N GLY A 296 9.32 -12.40 -16.74
CA GLY A 296 8.85 -13.03 -15.51
C GLY A 296 7.66 -13.96 -15.75
N VAL A 297 6.69 -13.53 -16.58
CA VAL A 297 5.55 -14.37 -16.98
C VAL A 297 6.02 -15.61 -17.77
N VAL A 298 6.92 -15.44 -18.75
CA VAL A 298 7.44 -16.56 -19.57
C VAL A 298 8.25 -17.55 -18.72
N ALA A 299 9.01 -17.08 -17.73
CA ALA A 299 9.72 -17.97 -16.80
C ALA A 299 8.76 -18.92 -16.06
N GLU A 300 7.60 -18.45 -15.64
CA GLU A 300 6.58 -19.28 -14.99
C GLU A 300 5.81 -20.17 -15.98
N LEU A 301 5.53 -19.68 -17.20
CA LEU A 301 4.96 -20.50 -18.27
C LEU A 301 5.87 -21.68 -18.66
N THR A 302 7.18 -21.51 -18.48
CA THR A 302 8.20 -22.50 -18.87
C THR A 302 8.69 -23.39 -17.72
N GLY A 303 8.11 -23.26 -16.52
CA GLY A 303 8.48 -24.08 -15.35
C GLY A 303 9.86 -23.77 -14.75
N CYS A 304 10.47 -22.63 -15.09
CA CYS A 304 11.72 -22.15 -14.50
C CYS A 304 11.49 -21.59 -13.09
N SER A 305 11.21 -22.44 -12.10
CA SER A 305 10.93 -21.98 -10.72
C SER A 305 11.84 -22.63 -9.69
N PRO A 306 12.83 -21.91 -9.14
CA PRO A 306 13.31 -22.13 -7.79
C PRO A 306 12.45 -21.29 -6.85
N THR A 307 11.73 -21.94 -5.94
CA THR A 307 10.96 -21.37 -4.81
C THR A 307 9.78 -20.45 -5.16
N THR A 308 8.62 -20.76 -4.56
CA THR A 308 7.36 -20.01 -4.67
C THR A 308 7.54 -18.57 -4.19
N ALA A 309 7.46 -17.60 -5.10
CA ALA A 309 7.53 -16.17 -4.79
C ALA A 309 6.22 -15.67 -4.14
N GLY A 310 5.89 -16.20 -2.96
CA GLY A 310 4.96 -15.60 -1.99
C GLY A 310 3.50 -15.37 -2.41
N VAL A 311 3.07 -15.74 -3.61
CA VAL A 311 1.66 -15.64 -4.01
C VAL A 311 0.91 -16.90 -3.59
N GLN A 312 -0.06 -16.76 -2.68
CA GLN A 312 -0.94 -17.87 -2.31
C GLN A 312 -1.75 -18.29 -3.55
N ARG A 313 -1.48 -19.48 -4.09
CA ARG A 313 -2.31 -20.07 -5.15
C ARG A 313 -3.64 -20.50 -4.55
N ALA A 314 -4.74 -20.15 -5.21
CA ALA A 314 -6.03 -20.73 -4.86
C ALA A 314 -5.98 -22.24 -5.15
N ALA A 315 -6.57 -23.05 -4.26
CA ALA A 315 -6.50 -24.52 -4.33
C ALA A 315 -7.09 -25.11 -5.63
N ASP A 316 -7.82 -24.31 -6.41
CA ASP A 316 -8.46 -24.66 -7.67
C ASP A 316 -7.68 -24.21 -8.93
N GLU A 317 -6.58 -23.46 -8.79
CA GLU A 317 -5.78 -22.97 -9.92
C GLU A 317 -4.76 -24.02 -10.40
N VAL A 318 -5.16 -24.83 -11.40
CA VAL A 318 -4.28 -25.76 -12.12
C VAL A 318 -3.64 -25.05 -13.32
N GLY A 319 -2.31 -24.99 -13.39
CA GLY A 319 -1.57 -24.34 -14.49
C GLY A 319 -0.30 -23.57 -14.05
N PRO A 320 0.29 -22.73 -14.92
CA PRO A 320 1.43 -21.88 -14.57
C PRO A 320 1.04 -20.75 -13.59
N ASP A 321 1.96 -20.38 -12.70
CA ASP A 321 1.72 -19.32 -11.69
C ASP A 321 2.03 -17.94 -12.27
N ILE A 322 1.09 -17.40 -13.05
CA ILE A 322 1.20 -16.06 -13.63
C ILE A 322 1.36 -14.98 -12.56
N GLY A 323 0.80 -15.19 -11.36
CA GLY A 323 0.92 -14.25 -10.24
C GLY A 323 2.37 -14.09 -9.78
N ALA A 324 3.07 -15.22 -9.58
CA ALA A 324 4.50 -15.22 -9.29
C ALA A 324 5.30 -14.55 -10.41
N GLY A 325 4.95 -14.80 -11.67
CA GLY A 325 5.61 -14.20 -12.83
C GLY A 325 5.47 -12.69 -12.88
N ILE A 326 4.30 -12.17 -12.49
CA ILE A 326 4.06 -10.72 -12.35
C ILE A 326 4.95 -10.13 -11.26
N VAL A 327 5.04 -10.77 -10.08
CA VAL A 327 5.87 -10.31 -8.96
C VAL A 327 7.36 -10.26 -9.36
N ARG A 328 7.88 -11.35 -9.93
CA ARG A 328 9.27 -11.43 -10.44
C ARG A 328 9.55 -10.33 -11.47
N GLY A 329 8.62 -10.17 -12.40
CA GLY A 329 8.69 -9.18 -13.46
C GLY A 329 8.70 -7.72 -12.97
N LEU A 330 7.84 -7.39 -12.00
CA LEU A 330 7.79 -6.07 -11.37
C LEU A 330 9.06 -5.79 -10.55
N SER A 331 9.56 -6.78 -9.79
CA SER A 331 10.82 -6.69 -9.05
C SER A 331 11.98 -6.40 -10.01
N ALA A 332 12.10 -7.18 -11.08
CA ALA A 332 13.16 -7.04 -12.08
C ALA A 332 13.10 -5.67 -12.80
N ALA A 333 11.90 -5.18 -13.12
CA ALA A 333 11.70 -3.84 -13.69
C ALA A 333 12.14 -2.72 -12.74
N ARG A 334 11.84 -2.87 -11.44
CA ARG A 334 12.27 -1.94 -10.39
C ARG A 334 13.79 -2.01 -10.18
N HIS A 335 14.36 -3.20 -10.21
CA HIS A 335 15.80 -3.44 -10.14
C HIS A 335 16.54 -2.80 -11.33
N LEU A 336 16.02 -2.96 -12.55
CA LEU A 336 16.55 -2.30 -13.75
C LEU A 336 16.63 -0.78 -13.57
N LEU A 337 15.58 -0.15 -13.04
CA LEU A 337 15.59 1.28 -12.77
C LEU A 337 16.61 1.66 -11.67
N ALA A 338 16.83 0.79 -10.68
CA ALA A 338 17.86 0.98 -9.66
C ALA A 338 19.27 0.96 -10.27
N VAL A 339 19.59 -0.04 -11.11
CA VAL A 339 20.95 -0.23 -11.65
C VAL A 339 21.24 0.59 -12.91
N GLY A 340 20.22 1.12 -13.59
CA GLY A 340 20.37 1.88 -14.84
C GLY A 340 20.97 1.02 -15.96
N TYR A 341 21.67 1.66 -16.89
CA TYR A 341 22.44 1.00 -17.96
C TYR A 341 23.88 0.68 -17.52
N GLY A 342 24.08 0.49 -16.21
CA GLY A 342 25.39 0.23 -15.61
C GLY A 342 26.05 1.46 -14.99
N PRO A 343 27.20 1.26 -14.32
CA PRO A 343 27.90 2.29 -13.56
C PRO A 343 28.46 3.39 -14.47
N ALA A 344 28.29 4.65 -14.04
CA ALA A 344 28.94 5.81 -14.61
C ALA A 344 30.18 6.13 -13.76
N THR A 345 31.33 5.55 -14.13
CA THR A 345 32.63 5.78 -13.46
C THR A 345 33.34 6.99 -14.07
N ASP A 346 34.00 7.79 -13.21
CA ASP A 346 34.79 8.98 -13.63
C ASP A 346 36.17 8.62 -14.21
N THR A 347 36.59 7.37 -14.13
CA THR A 347 37.93 6.93 -14.55
C THR A 347 37.85 6.14 -15.84
N ALA A 348 38.53 6.63 -16.88
CA ALA A 348 38.83 5.88 -18.09
C ALA A 348 39.80 4.72 -17.76
N SER A 349 39.31 3.67 -17.10
CA SER A 349 40.03 2.39 -17.13
C SER A 349 39.82 1.80 -18.52
N GLU A 350 40.90 1.35 -19.16
CA GLU A 350 40.87 0.64 -20.45
C GLU A 350 39.95 -0.61 -20.43
N ASP A 351 39.59 -1.10 -19.23
CA ASP A 351 38.68 -2.23 -18.97
C ASP A 351 37.21 -1.86 -18.67
N ALA A 352 36.81 -0.59 -18.78
CA ALA A 352 35.42 -0.20 -18.51
C ALA A 352 34.49 -0.71 -19.63
N THR A 353 33.72 -1.76 -19.33
CA THR A 353 32.68 -2.31 -20.21
C THR A 353 31.70 -1.20 -20.64
N THR A 354 31.38 -1.15 -21.93
CA THR A 354 30.38 -0.24 -22.49
C THR A 354 29.07 -0.32 -21.69
N PRO A 355 28.50 0.80 -21.22
CA PRO A 355 27.19 0.80 -20.58
C PRO A 355 26.14 0.37 -21.60
N THR A 356 25.43 -0.72 -21.30
CA THR A 356 24.38 -1.33 -22.14
C THR A 356 23.21 -1.73 -21.25
N PHE A 357 22.14 -2.27 -21.84
CA PHE A 357 21.11 -2.93 -21.04
C PHE A 357 21.79 -4.03 -20.18
N PRO A 358 21.45 -4.19 -18.88
CA PRO A 358 22.15 -5.12 -17.99
C PRO A 358 21.35 -6.44 -17.76
N PRO A 359 21.29 -7.36 -18.75
CA PRO A 359 20.42 -8.53 -18.66
C PRO A 359 20.77 -9.45 -17.48
N ALA A 360 22.06 -9.61 -17.16
CA ALA A 360 22.48 -10.48 -16.06
C ALA A 360 21.97 -9.99 -14.69
N ALA A 361 22.02 -8.69 -14.41
CA ALA A 361 21.52 -8.12 -13.16
C ALA A 361 20.00 -8.21 -13.07
N VAL A 362 19.31 -7.94 -14.19
CA VAL A 362 17.85 -8.05 -14.28
C VAL A 362 17.38 -9.50 -14.09
N VAL A 363 18.04 -10.47 -14.73
CA VAL A 363 17.69 -11.89 -14.63
C VAL A 363 17.99 -12.44 -13.24
N ALA A 364 19.08 -12.01 -12.59
CA ALA A 364 19.35 -12.39 -11.21
C ALA A 364 18.20 -11.98 -10.27
N ASP A 365 17.72 -10.74 -10.37
CA ASP A 365 16.56 -10.28 -9.58
C ASP A 365 15.25 -10.94 -10.00
N LEU A 366 15.07 -11.26 -11.28
CA LEU A 366 13.88 -11.99 -11.76
C LEU A 366 13.80 -13.41 -11.14
N LEU A 367 14.94 -14.09 -11.02
CA LEU A 367 15.04 -15.42 -10.44
C LEU A 367 14.98 -15.40 -8.90
N ASP A 368 15.49 -14.34 -8.27
CA ASP A 368 15.44 -14.11 -6.82
C ASP A 368 14.99 -12.66 -6.51
N PRO A 369 13.67 -12.39 -6.46
CA PRO A 369 13.11 -11.05 -6.34
C PRO A 369 13.53 -10.30 -5.07
N SER A 370 14.23 -9.17 -5.23
CA SER A 370 14.61 -8.31 -4.10
C SER A 370 13.47 -7.45 -3.56
N PHE A 371 12.43 -7.20 -4.36
CA PHE A 371 11.29 -6.37 -3.99
C PHE A 371 10.03 -7.19 -3.71
N ARG A 372 9.36 -6.89 -2.59
CA ARG A 372 8.14 -7.57 -2.18
C ARG A 372 6.90 -6.79 -2.62
N TYR A 373 5.91 -7.54 -3.11
CA TYR A 373 4.59 -7.04 -3.48
C TYR A 373 3.53 -7.84 -2.75
N ARG A 374 2.38 -7.22 -2.49
CA ARG A 374 1.19 -7.89 -1.99
C ARG A 374 0.23 -8.15 -3.13
N VAL A 375 -0.52 -9.24 -3.02
CA VAL A 375 -1.64 -9.56 -3.90
C VAL A 375 -2.94 -9.43 -3.12
N ALA A 376 -3.93 -8.71 -3.66
CA ALA A 376 -5.27 -8.60 -3.09
C ALA A 376 -6.33 -8.90 -4.16
N ASP A 377 -7.41 -9.58 -3.76
CA ASP A 377 -8.55 -9.79 -4.64
C ASP A 377 -9.38 -8.51 -4.79
N VAL A 378 -9.72 -8.18 -6.03
CA VAL A 378 -10.57 -7.06 -6.39
C VAL A 378 -11.94 -7.62 -6.76
N PRO A 379 -13.00 -7.38 -5.95
CA PRO A 379 -14.31 -7.96 -6.22
C PRO A 379 -14.85 -7.48 -7.57
N THR A 380 -15.24 -8.39 -8.45
CA THR A 380 -15.74 -8.01 -9.78
C THR A 380 -17.00 -7.15 -9.73
N SER A 381 -17.75 -7.22 -8.62
CA SER A 381 -18.89 -6.34 -8.34
C SER A 381 -18.52 -4.87 -8.29
N VAL A 382 -17.26 -4.48 -8.01
CA VAL A 382 -16.91 -3.05 -7.99
C VAL A 382 -17.05 -2.39 -9.37
N ALA A 383 -17.03 -3.16 -10.46
CA ALA A 383 -17.29 -2.65 -11.81
C ALA A 383 -18.69 -2.02 -11.95
N SER A 384 -19.70 -2.58 -11.25
CA SER A 384 -21.09 -2.10 -11.33
C SER A 384 -21.43 -1.05 -10.25
N ILE A 385 -20.65 -0.99 -9.18
CA ILE A 385 -20.84 -0.05 -8.07
C ILE A 385 -20.13 1.30 -8.37
N GLY A 386 -19.25 1.34 -9.37
CA GLY A 386 -18.51 2.53 -9.81
C GLY A 386 -17.52 3.02 -8.73
N ARG A 387 -17.28 4.33 -8.68
CA ARG A 387 -16.35 5.00 -7.73
C ARG A 387 -16.83 5.01 -6.26
N SER A 388 -17.61 4.02 -5.86
CA SER A 388 -18.04 3.87 -4.47
C SER A 388 -16.85 3.56 -3.57
N LYS A 389 -16.82 4.23 -2.41
CA LYS A 389 -15.80 3.98 -1.40
C LYS A 389 -16.09 2.76 -0.53
N ALA A 390 -17.18 2.02 -0.78
CA ALA A 390 -17.65 0.92 0.06
C ALA A 390 -16.66 -0.27 0.19
N TRP A 391 -15.81 -0.48 -0.81
CA TRP A 391 -14.75 -1.50 -0.77
C TRP A 391 -13.39 -0.86 -0.47
N THR A 392 -12.63 -1.50 0.41
CA THR A 392 -11.22 -1.21 0.68
C THR A 392 -10.41 -2.50 0.63
N ILE A 393 -9.11 -2.43 0.26
CA ILE A 393 -8.25 -3.63 0.27
C ILE A 393 -8.18 -4.21 1.68
N ALA A 394 -8.10 -3.35 2.70
CA ALA A 394 -8.09 -3.77 4.10
C ALA A 394 -9.37 -4.55 4.51
N SER A 395 -10.53 -4.23 3.91
CA SER A 395 -11.79 -4.96 4.14
C SER A 395 -11.98 -6.20 3.25
N GLY A 396 -11.35 -6.23 2.06
CA GLY A 396 -11.57 -7.23 1.02
C GLY A 396 -10.90 -8.59 1.29
N ASP A 397 -9.66 -8.59 1.78
CA ASP A 397 -8.96 -9.81 2.23
C ASP A 397 -9.68 -10.46 3.43
N GLN A 398 -10.53 -9.70 4.10
CA GLN A 398 -11.33 -10.11 5.25
C GLN A 398 -12.83 -10.18 4.93
N ALA A 399 -13.23 -10.42 3.67
CA ALA A 399 -14.65 -10.47 3.28
C ALA A 399 -15.50 -11.52 4.06
N VAL A 400 -14.87 -12.47 4.76
CA VAL A 400 -15.53 -13.42 5.68
C VAL A 400 -15.68 -12.85 7.12
N ALA A 401 -14.98 -11.76 7.44
CA ALA A 401 -14.92 -11.07 8.73
C ALA A 401 -15.52 -9.65 8.72
N GLY A 402 -16.35 -9.28 7.73
CA GLY A 402 -17.40 -8.26 7.87
C GLY A 402 -17.00 -6.88 8.45
N GLY A 403 -16.07 -6.15 7.82
CA GLY A 403 -15.87 -4.72 8.13
C GLY A 403 -15.46 -4.44 9.59
N ARG A 404 -14.66 -5.32 10.18
CA ARG A 404 -14.23 -5.23 11.59
C ARG A 404 -13.03 -4.31 11.81
N PRO A 405 -12.93 -3.63 12.96
CA PRO A 405 -11.76 -2.82 13.29
C PRO A 405 -10.46 -3.62 13.39
N LEU A 406 -9.37 -3.06 12.87
CA LEU A 406 -8.07 -3.72 12.75
C LEU A 406 -7.26 -3.68 14.08
N TYR A 407 -7.81 -4.24 15.16
CA TYR A 407 -7.18 -4.20 16.49
C TYR A 407 -5.83 -4.93 16.55
N GLY A 408 -5.70 -6.11 15.92
CA GLY A 408 -4.43 -6.85 15.89
C GLY A 408 -3.31 -6.07 15.21
N LEU A 409 -3.60 -5.50 14.02
CA LEU A 409 -2.65 -4.63 13.33
C LEU A 409 -2.33 -3.38 14.14
N ALA A 410 -3.33 -2.74 14.75
CA ALA A 410 -3.12 -1.58 15.61
C ALA A 410 -2.18 -1.89 16.77
N ARG A 411 -2.34 -3.05 17.40
CA ARG A 411 -1.47 -3.50 18.49
C ARG A 411 -0.03 -3.68 18.01
N ARG A 412 0.16 -4.32 16.86
CA ARG A 412 1.49 -4.45 16.23
C ARG A 412 2.11 -3.09 15.87
N VAL A 413 1.33 -2.14 15.37
CA VAL A 413 1.80 -0.78 15.06
C VAL A 413 2.18 -0.02 16.34
N ALA A 414 1.40 -0.16 17.41
CA ALA A 414 1.72 0.44 18.70
C ALA A 414 3.01 -0.16 19.28
N LEU A 415 3.16 -1.50 19.24
CA LEU A 415 4.33 -2.20 19.78
C LEU A 415 5.58 -2.06 18.93
N PHE A 416 5.48 -2.12 17.60
CA PHE A 416 6.65 -2.22 16.70
C PHE A 416 6.84 -1.03 15.76
N GLY A 417 5.86 -0.14 15.65
CA GLY A 417 5.93 1.09 14.86
C GLY A 417 5.37 0.90 13.45
N PRO A 418 5.51 1.91 12.57
CA PRO A 418 4.98 1.86 11.20
C PRO A 418 5.49 0.69 10.35
N ARG A 419 6.63 0.07 10.71
CA ARG A 419 7.14 -1.14 10.04
C ARG A 419 6.16 -2.32 10.08
N ALA A 420 5.27 -2.36 11.08
CA ALA A 420 4.21 -3.36 11.17
C ALA A 420 3.13 -3.20 10.08
N LEU A 421 3.12 -2.09 9.33
CA LEU A 421 2.22 -1.92 8.18
C LEU A 421 2.77 -2.57 6.90
N VAL A 422 4.06 -2.87 6.85
CA VAL A 422 4.73 -3.39 5.66
C VAL A 422 4.17 -4.77 5.33
N GLY A 423 3.55 -4.89 4.15
CA GLY A 423 2.91 -6.13 3.70
C GLY A 423 1.47 -6.33 4.19
N GLU A 424 0.97 -5.51 5.12
CA GLU A 424 -0.29 -5.77 5.84
C GLU A 424 -1.50 -4.98 5.32
N VAL A 425 -1.33 -3.72 4.91
CA VAL A 425 -2.37 -2.83 4.37
C VAL A 425 -1.74 -1.74 3.50
N PRO A 426 -2.46 -1.17 2.52
CA PRO A 426 -2.03 0.07 1.89
C PRO A 426 -1.83 1.18 2.93
N TYR A 427 -0.72 1.92 2.83
CA TYR A 427 -0.46 3.08 3.68
C TYR A 427 0.23 4.20 2.88
N ALA A 428 0.15 5.42 3.40
CA ALA A 428 0.83 6.59 2.85
C ALA A 428 1.64 7.30 3.94
N VAL A 429 2.80 7.82 3.54
CA VAL A 429 3.71 8.57 4.43
C VAL A 429 3.91 9.96 3.84
N PHE A 430 3.67 11.00 4.64
CA PHE A 430 3.90 12.40 4.32
C PHE A 430 4.76 13.02 5.42
N GLY A 431 6.06 13.17 5.18
CA GLY A 431 6.99 13.55 6.25
C GLY A 431 6.86 12.60 7.46
N LYS A 432 6.40 13.14 8.60
CA LYS A 432 6.16 12.38 9.85
C LYS A 432 4.73 11.87 10.02
N LEU A 433 3.84 12.13 9.08
CA LEU A 433 2.45 11.65 9.11
C LEU A 433 2.35 10.32 8.36
N THR A 434 1.78 9.32 9.01
CA THR A 434 1.40 8.05 8.37
C THR A 434 -0.12 7.93 8.38
N ALA A 435 -0.70 7.58 7.23
CA ALA A 435 -2.13 7.35 7.07
C ALA A 435 -2.37 5.94 6.48
N VAL A 436 -3.42 5.28 6.96
CA VAL A 436 -3.80 3.90 6.56
C VAL A 436 -5.23 3.86 6.01
N ASP A 437 -6.07 4.81 6.42
CA ASP A 437 -7.44 4.90 5.93
C ASP A 437 -7.49 5.38 4.47
N ARG A 438 -8.25 4.68 3.62
CA ARG A 438 -8.41 5.05 2.20
C ARG A 438 -8.92 6.47 2.03
N VAL A 439 -9.92 6.90 2.81
CA VAL A 439 -10.53 8.24 2.67
C VAL A 439 -9.52 9.33 3.02
N GLU A 440 -8.77 9.12 4.11
CA GLU A 440 -7.70 10.01 4.54
C GLU A 440 -6.54 10.06 3.53
N ILE A 441 -6.07 8.91 3.04
CA ILE A 441 -5.00 8.80 2.03
C ILE A 441 -5.37 9.58 0.76
N GLU A 442 -6.56 9.35 0.22
CA GLU A 442 -7.04 10.04 -0.99
C GLU A 442 -7.11 11.56 -0.79
N SER A 443 -7.60 12.00 0.38
CA SER A 443 -7.73 13.43 0.70
C SER A 443 -6.37 14.10 0.84
N LEU A 444 -5.42 13.45 1.52
CA LEU A 444 -4.06 13.97 1.71
C LEU A 444 -3.27 14.02 0.39
N ARG A 445 -3.37 12.99 -0.46
CA ARG A 445 -2.75 13.00 -1.81
C ARG A 445 -3.40 14.01 -2.73
N GLY A 446 -4.72 14.19 -2.64
CA GLY A 446 -5.42 15.27 -3.34
C GLY A 446 -4.85 16.64 -2.96
N LEU A 447 -4.64 16.87 -1.66
CA LEU A 447 -4.02 18.09 -1.16
C LEU A 447 -2.56 18.25 -1.61
N GLU A 448 -1.75 17.20 -1.53
CA GLU A 448 -0.36 17.19 -2.00
C GLU A 448 -0.26 17.60 -3.48
N ARG A 449 -1.14 17.06 -4.33
CA ARG A 449 -1.21 17.40 -5.76
C ARG A 449 -1.60 18.85 -6.00
N LEU A 450 -2.57 19.37 -5.25
CA LEU A 450 -2.98 20.77 -5.35
C LEU A 450 -1.81 21.71 -5.00
N VAL A 451 -1.12 21.44 -3.90
CA VAL A 451 0.04 22.24 -3.47
C VAL A 451 1.19 22.12 -4.48
N LYS A 452 1.46 20.91 -4.99
CA LYS A 452 2.52 20.69 -5.98
C LYS A 452 2.23 21.40 -7.30
N SER A 453 1.02 21.25 -7.84
CA SER A 453 0.59 21.92 -9.07
C SER A 453 0.69 23.46 -8.93
N TYR A 454 0.33 23.99 -7.77
CA TYR A 454 0.48 25.42 -7.47
C TYR A 454 1.94 25.86 -7.38
N GLU A 455 2.82 25.02 -6.82
CA GLU A 455 4.25 25.33 -6.76
C GLU A 455 4.92 25.26 -8.13
N ASP A 456 4.50 24.33 -8.99
CA ASP A 456 4.99 24.17 -10.36
C ASP A 456 4.52 25.31 -11.29
N ASP A 457 3.45 26.04 -10.94
CA ASP A 457 3.02 27.25 -11.66
C ASP A 457 4.02 28.40 -11.41
N PRO A 458 4.72 28.90 -12.45
CA PRO A 458 5.69 29.99 -12.30
C PRO A 458 5.02 31.35 -12.03
N HIS A 459 3.74 31.53 -12.39
CA HIS A 459 3.06 32.84 -12.30
C HIS A 459 1.61 32.70 -11.80
N PRO A 460 1.37 32.17 -10.59
CA PRO A 460 0.02 32.03 -10.07
C PRO A 460 -0.62 33.40 -9.83
N SER A 461 -1.84 33.58 -10.35
CA SER A 461 -2.56 34.85 -10.27
C SER A 461 -3.22 35.12 -8.91
N LYS A 462 -3.35 34.10 -8.06
CA LYS A 462 -3.98 34.19 -6.74
C LYS A 462 -3.40 33.16 -5.75
N PRO A 463 -3.60 33.34 -4.43
CA PRO A 463 -3.24 32.35 -3.41
C PRO A 463 -3.98 31.02 -3.58
N LEU A 464 -3.31 29.91 -3.26
CA LEU A 464 -3.97 28.61 -3.16
C LEU A 464 -4.78 28.55 -1.87
N SER A 465 -6.11 28.44 -1.96
CA SER A 465 -7.00 28.49 -0.79
C SER A 465 -7.54 27.12 -0.44
N ILE A 466 -7.20 26.59 0.73
CA ILE A 466 -7.60 25.26 1.22
C ILE A 466 -8.31 25.40 2.56
N ALA A 467 -9.42 24.69 2.74
CA ALA A 467 -10.11 24.61 4.03
C ALA A 467 -9.84 23.29 4.75
N VAL A 468 -9.70 23.32 6.08
CA VAL A 468 -9.34 22.14 6.88
C VAL A 468 -10.27 22.04 8.07
N PHE A 469 -10.94 20.90 8.20
CA PHE A 469 -11.92 20.62 9.23
C PHE A 469 -11.52 19.39 10.02
N GLY A 470 -12.04 19.29 11.24
CA GLY A 470 -11.79 18.16 12.11
C GLY A 470 -12.10 18.52 13.56
N PRO A 471 -12.45 17.54 14.40
CA PRO A 471 -12.65 17.74 15.83
C PRO A 471 -11.45 18.45 16.49
N PRO A 472 -11.65 19.16 17.62
CA PRO A 472 -10.55 19.71 18.39
C PRO A 472 -9.49 18.65 18.70
N GLY A 473 -8.22 18.97 18.39
CA GLY A 473 -7.11 18.04 18.61
C GLY A 473 -6.97 16.92 17.57
N SER A 474 -7.73 16.89 16.46
CA SER A 474 -7.58 15.86 15.42
C SER A 474 -6.28 15.92 14.62
N GLY A 475 -5.44 16.95 14.82
CA GLY A 475 -4.17 17.11 14.09
C GLY A 475 -4.29 17.92 12.79
N LYS A 476 -5.33 18.75 12.63
CA LYS A 476 -5.55 19.64 11.46
C LYS A 476 -4.27 20.33 10.95
N SER A 477 -3.60 21.08 11.82
CA SER A 477 -2.40 21.82 11.46
C SER A 477 -1.21 20.89 11.21
N PHE A 478 -1.10 19.77 11.95
CA PHE A 478 0.00 18.84 11.80
C PHE A 478 0.03 18.22 10.39
N GLY A 479 -1.11 17.70 9.90
CA GLY A 479 -1.16 17.05 8.59
C GLY A 479 -0.79 17.99 7.45
N VAL A 480 -1.38 19.19 7.43
CA VAL A 480 -1.07 20.20 6.39
C VAL A 480 0.38 20.66 6.47
N LYS A 481 0.94 20.84 7.67
CA LYS A 481 2.37 21.18 7.84
C LYS A 481 3.28 20.09 7.29
N GLN A 482 2.92 18.80 7.43
CA GLN A 482 3.71 17.71 6.85
C GLN A 482 3.64 17.71 5.32
N ILE A 483 2.45 17.93 4.73
CA ILE A 483 2.32 18.09 3.27
C ILE A 483 3.16 19.27 2.77
N ALA A 484 3.03 20.43 3.41
CA ALA A 484 3.77 21.64 3.07
C ALA A 484 5.28 21.40 3.09
N LYS A 485 5.81 20.74 4.12
CA LYS A 485 7.25 20.41 4.20
C LYS A 485 7.69 19.40 3.14
N THR A 486 6.83 18.43 2.82
CA THR A 486 7.12 17.42 1.80
C THR A 486 7.20 18.03 0.40
N VAL A 487 6.31 18.98 0.09
CA VAL A 487 6.22 19.59 -1.25
C VAL A 487 7.10 20.84 -1.40
N LEU A 488 7.04 21.77 -0.43
CA LEU A 488 7.71 23.08 -0.47
C LEU A 488 9.08 23.07 0.25
N GLY A 489 9.45 21.96 0.88
CA GLY A 489 10.70 21.77 1.61
C GLY A 489 10.63 22.11 3.10
N ASP A 490 11.59 21.60 3.88
CA ASP A 490 11.61 21.70 5.35
C ASP A 490 11.73 23.13 5.90
N LYS A 491 12.23 24.07 5.08
CA LYS A 491 12.43 25.48 5.45
C LYS A 491 11.25 26.38 5.07
N VAL A 492 10.14 25.81 4.60
CA VAL A 492 8.96 26.57 4.22
C VAL A 492 8.47 27.45 5.39
N PRO A 493 8.25 28.76 5.19
CA PRO A 493 7.72 29.63 6.23
C PRO A 493 6.25 29.31 6.50
N ILE A 494 5.95 28.96 7.74
CA ILE A 494 4.59 28.70 8.22
C ILE A 494 4.20 29.86 9.14
N LEU A 495 3.11 30.56 8.80
CA LEU A 495 2.55 31.66 9.56
C LEU A 495 1.20 31.21 10.15
N GLU A 496 0.97 31.46 11.43
CA GLU A 496 -0.26 31.05 12.13
C GLU A 496 -0.92 32.26 12.77
N PHE A 497 -2.17 32.53 12.37
CA PHE A 497 -2.99 33.61 12.89
C PHE A 497 -4.30 33.03 13.42
N ASN A 498 -4.57 33.20 14.72
CA ASN A 498 -5.83 32.77 15.32
C ASN A 498 -6.85 33.91 15.30
N LEU A 499 -7.90 33.76 14.48
CA LEU A 499 -8.88 34.80 14.23
C LEU A 499 -9.87 35.00 15.39
N SER A 500 -9.95 34.11 16.37
CA SER A 500 -10.79 34.35 17.56
C SER A 500 -10.18 35.39 18.51
N GLN A 501 -8.86 35.56 18.45
CA GLN A 501 -8.11 36.56 19.22
C GLN A 501 -8.25 37.97 18.63
N TYR A 502 -8.64 38.09 17.36
CA TYR A 502 -8.69 39.36 16.66
C TYR A 502 -9.96 40.11 17.07
N SER A 503 -9.83 41.39 17.39
CA SER A 503 -10.97 42.21 17.80
C SER A 503 -11.59 42.95 16.62
N ASP A 504 -10.77 43.34 15.63
CA ASP A 504 -11.16 44.17 14.49
C ASP A 504 -10.59 43.67 13.14
N PRO A 505 -11.33 43.78 12.02
CA PRO A 505 -10.82 43.44 10.69
C PRO A 505 -9.57 44.19 10.23
N ALA A 506 -9.23 45.36 10.80
CA ALA A 506 -7.97 46.03 10.47
C ALA A 506 -6.73 45.21 10.89
N GLU A 507 -6.84 44.33 11.90
CA GLU A 507 -5.75 43.45 12.32
C GLU A 507 -5.39 42.43 11.22
N LEU A 508 -6.33 42.09 10.33
CA LEU A 508 -6.10 41.21 9.19
C LEU A 508 -5.11 41.84 8.18
N VAL A 509 -5.15 43.17 8.02
CA VAL A 509 -4.24 43.91 7.14
C VAL A 509 -2.79 43.74 7.61
N GLY A 510 -2.54 43.86 8.92
CA GLY A 510 -1.22 43.63 9.50
C GLY A 510 -0.71 42.21 9.31
N ALA A 511 -1.59 41.21 9.41
CA ALA A 511 -1.24 39.82 9.11
C ALA A 511 -0.89 39.62 7.63
N LEU A 512 -1.66 40.20 6.71
CA LEU A 512 -1.43 40.10 5.26
C LEU A 512 -0.14 40.81 4.82
N HIS A 513 0.27 41.91 5.48
CA HIS A 513 1.60 42.50 5.27
C HIS A 513 2.73 41.52 5.66
N GLN A 514 2.61 40.81 6.79
CA GLN A 514 3.61 39.80 7.19
C GLN A 514 3.71 38.64 6.17
N VAL A 515 2.59 38.22 5.58
CA VAL A 515 2.58 37.23 4.49
C VAL A 515 3.35 37.78 3.29
N ARG A 516 3.01 39.00 2.86
CA ARG A 516 3.64 39.68 1.73
C ARG A 516 5.15 39.83 1.91
N ASP A 517 5.63 40.14 3.11
CA ASP A 517 7.06 40.24 3.39
C ASP A 517 7.81 38.91 3.16
N LYS A 518 7.19 37.77 3.47
CA LYS A 518 7.77 36.44 3.15
C LYS A 518 7.76 36.13 1.67
N VAL A 519 6.71 36.53 0.97
CA VAL A 519 6.61 36.38 -0.49
C VAL A 519 7.68 37.22 -1.20
N LEU A 520 7.86 38.48 -0.79
CA LEU A 520 8.92 39.37 -1.30
C LEU A 520 10.33 38.83 -1.04
N GLY A 521 10.50 37.97 -0.03
CA GLY A 521 11.71 37.21 0.23
C GLY A 521 11.96 36.04 -0.73
N GLY A 522 11.09 35.81 -1.73
CA GLY A 522 11.23 34.74 -2.72
C GLY A 522 10.79 33.36 -2.24
N THR A 523 9.92 33.29 -1.23
CA THR A 523 9.40 32.03 -0.69
C THR A 523 7.89 31.92 -0.91
N THR A 524 7.37 30.69 -0.95
CA THR A 524 5.92 30.40 -0.94
C THR A 524 5.48 30.11 0.51
N PRO A 525 5.02 31.10 1.30
CA PRO A 525 4.58 30.87 2.68
C PRO A 525 3.26 30.10 2.74
N VAL A 526 3.12 29.30 3.79
CA VAL A 526 1.87 28.63 4.17
C VAL A 526 1.26 29.37 5.36
N VAL A 527 0.06 29.90 5.18
CA VAL A 527 -0.60 30.80 6.14
C VAL A 527 -1.83 30.12 6.70
N PHE A 528 -1.83 29.86 8.00
CA PHE A 528 -2.97 29.32 8.72
C PHE A 528 -3.83 30.44 9.28
N TRP A 529 -5.08 30.46 8.85
CA TRP A 529 -6.16 31.24 9.44
C TRP A 529 -6.96 30.30 10.36
N ASP A 530 -6.53 30.19 11.62
CA ASP A 530 -7.13 29.30 12.61
C ASP A 530 -8.39 29.93 13.21
N GLU A 531 -9.37 29.09 13.55
CA GLU A 531 -10.69 29.50 14.04
C GLU A 531 -11.42 30.48 13.10
N PHE A 532 -11.24 30.33 11.78
CA PHE A 532 -11.81 31.25 10.78
C PHE A 532 -13.34 31.25 10.73
N ASP A 533 -13.98 30.16 11.16
CA ASP A 533 -15.43 30.00 11.24
C ASP A 533 -16.01 30.47 12.59
N SER A 534 -15.20 31.12 13.43
CA SER A 534 -15.64 31.72 14.70
C SER A 534 -16.56 32.94 14.49
N ARG A 535 -17.18 33.41 15.58
CA ARG A 535 -18.05 34.61 15.63
C ARG A 535 -19.10 34.65 14.52
N GLU A 536 -19.82 33.55 14.33
CA GLU A 536 -20.86 33.40 13.30
C GLU A 536 -20.38 33.75 11.88
N TYR A 537 -19.17 33.27 11.52
CA TYR A 537 -18.59 33.42 10.18
C TYR A 537 -18.19 34.86 9.78
N LEU A 538 -18.02 35.76 10.76
CA LEU A 538 -17.69 37.18 10.55
C LEU A 538 -16.52 37.39 9.56
N TRP A 539 -15.50 36.54 9.64
CA TRP A 539 -14.24 36.71 8.90
C TRP A 539 -14.34 36.39 7.41
N LEU A 540 -15.34 35.61 6.97
CA LEU A 540 -15.42 35.10 5.60
C LEU A 540 -15.44 36.23 4.56
N GLN A 541 -16.22 37.29 4.81
CA GLN A 541 -16.35 38.42 3.89
C GLN A 541 -15.03 39.19 3.69
N TYR A 542 -14.17 39.27 4.71
CA TYR A 542 -12.91 40.00 4.66
C TYR A 542 -11.80 39.20 3.97
N LEU A 543 -11.95 37.89 3.88
CA LEU A 543 -11.00 36.98 3.23
C LEU A 543 -11.27 36.82 1.72
N LEU A 544 -12.45 37.24 1.22
CA LEU A 544 -12.84 37.05 -0.19
C LEU A 544 -11.91 37.73 -1.20
N ALA A 545 -11.52 38.99 -0.96
CA ALA A 545 -10.63 39.73 -1.84
C ALA A 545 -9.19 39.14 -1.82
N PRO A 546 -8.57 38.89 -0.64
CA PRO A 546 -7.30 38.16 -0.58
C PRO A 546 -7.28 36.83 -1.34
N MET A 547 -8.36 36.05 -1.28
CA MET A 547 -8.45 34.75 -1.96
C MET A 547 -8.64 34.87 -3.48
N GLN A 548 -9.46 35.83 -3.93
CA GLN A 548 -9.86 35.92 -5.33
C GLN A 548 -8.90 36.78 -6.16
N ASP A 549 -8.52 37.94 -5.61
CA ASP A 549 -7.76 38.96 -6.32
C ASP A 549 -6.26 38.88 -6.00
N GLY A 550 -5.89 38.04 -5.02
CA GLY A 550 -4.51 37.94 -4.53
C GLY A 550 -3.97 39.25 -3.97
N ALA A 551 -4.88 40.11 -3.50
CA ALA A 551 -4.59 41.46 -3.03
C ALA A 551 -5.54 41.85 -1.90
N PHE A 552 -5.15 42.85 -1.12
CA PHE A 552 -5.96 43.44 -0.07
C PHE A 552 -5.89 44.96 -0.10
N GLN A 553 -6.91 45.62 0.46
CA GLN A 553 -7.03 47.08 0.44
C GLN A 553 -6.74 47.67 1.82
N GLU A 554 -5.86 48.67 1.86
CA GLU A 554 -5.59 49.50 3.04
C GLU A 554 -5.88 50.96 2.68
N GLY A 555 -7.01 51.49 3.16
CA GLY A 555 -7.51 52.80 2.74
C GLY A 555 -7.82 52.84 1.24
N GLN A 556 -7.06 53.62 0.47
CA GLN A 556 -7.23 53.76 -0.99
C GLN A 556 -6.17 52.97 -1.79
N ILE A 557 -5.29 52.24 -1.11
CA ILE A 557 -4.17 51.52 -1.75
C ILE A 557 -4.47 50.03 -1.78
N THR A 558 -4.28 49.42 -2.94
CA THR A 558 -4.36 47.97 -3.13
C THR A 558 -2.96 47.37 -3.07
N HIS A 559 -2.75 46.42 -2.17
CA HIS A 559 -1.49 45.73 -1.96
C HIS A 559 -1.56 44.29 -2.51
N PRO A 560 -0.67 43.88 -3.43
CA PRO A 560 -0.58 42.49 -3.86
C PRO A 560 0.07 41.62 -2.77
N ILE A 561 -0.44 40.41 -2.59
CA ILE A 561 0.07 39.42 -1.62
C ILE A 561 1.17 38.58 -2.29
N GLY A 562 0.90 38.09 -3.50
CA GLY A 562 1.77 37.21 -4.29
C GLY A 562 1.59 35.72 -3.99
N LYS A 563 2.56 34.89 -4.37
CA LYS A 563 2.48 33.41 -4.35
C LYS A 563 2.50 32.88 -2.91
N CYS A 564 1.37 32.38 -2.41
CA CYS A 564 1.25 31.80 -1.07
C CYS A 564 0.09 30.79 -0.97
N VAL A 565 0.11 29.98 0.07
CA VAL A 565 -0.95 29.01 0.39
C VAL A 565 -1.73 29.46 1.61
N PHE A 566 -3.04 29.64 1.47
CA PHE A 566 -3.96 29.92 2.57
C PHE A 566 -4.63 28.64 3.06
N VAL A 567 -4.53 28.40 4.36
CA VAL A 567 -5.11 27.25 5.05
C VAL A 567 -6.11 27.76 6.08
N PHE A 568 -7.40 27.55 5.83
CA PHE A 568 -8.48 27.96 6.71
C PHE A 568 -8.85 26.80 7.64
N ALA A 569 -8.40 26.85 8.89
CA ALA A 569 -8.61 25.77 9.86
C ALA A 569 -9.85 26.04 10.73
N GLY A 570 -10.88 25.21 10.59
CA GLY A 570 -12.15 25.37 11.29
C GLY A 570 -12.05 25.05 12.78
N GLY A 571 -12.61 25.92 13.61
CA GLY A 571 -12.74 25.75 15.06
C GLY A 571 -14.10 25.22 15.51
N THR A 572 -15.18 25.53 14.76
CA THR A 572 -16.56 25.19 15.16
C THR A 572 -17.17 24.03 14.36
N SER A 573 -16.78 23.88 13.09
CA SER A 573 -17.28 22.83 12.20
C SER A 573 -16.31 21.64 12.18
N HIS A 574 -16.80 20.43 12.51
CA HIS A 574 -15.96 19.22 12.52
C HIS A 574 -15.70 18.64 11.11
N ASP A 575 -16.53 18.96 10.12
CA ASP A 575 -16.36 18.55 8.72
C ASP A 575 -16.85 19.65 7.77
N PHE A 576 -16.50 19.52 6.49
CA PHE A 576 -16.92 20.46 5.45
C PHE A 576 -18.44 20.48 5.20
N ALA A 577 -19.12 19.34 5.33
CA ALA A 577 -20.57 19.25 5.09
C ALA A 577 -21.37 20.07 6.13
N ASN A 578 -20.88 20.08 7.36
CA ASN A 578 -21.38 20.85 8.47
C ASN A 578 -21.05 22.35 8.33
N PHE A 579 -19.88 22.67 7.77
CA PHE A 579 -19.49 24.05 7.45
C PHE A 579 -20.35 24.63 6.31
N SER A 580 -20.61 23.86 5.26
CA SER A 580 -21.39 24.24 4.07
C SER A 580 -22.73 23.49 4.01
N PRO A 581 -23.73 23.85 4.83
CA PRO A 581 -25.01 23.14 4.89
C PRO A 581 -25.75 23.21 3.54
N ARG A 582 -26.29 22.07 3.08
CA ARG A 582 -27.09 21.96 1.85
C ARG A 582 -28.51 22.52 2.04
N GLU A 583 -29.17 22.94 0.96
CA GLU A 583 -30.59 23.28 0.97
C GLU A 583 -31.43 22.05 1.34
N GLU A 584 -32.10 22.09 2.49
CA GLU A 584 -33.04 21.04 2.88
C GLU A 584 -34.33 21.15 2.05
N SER A 585 -34.57 20.19 1.15
CA SER A 585 -35.88 19.98 0.54
C SER A 585 -36.85 19.34 1.55
N SER A 586 -37.13 19.97 2.68
CA SER A 586 -38.23 19.54 3.54
C SER A 586 -38.90 20.71 4.25
N SER A 587 -40.08 21.04 3.75
CA SER A 587 -41.06 21.98 4.33
C SER A 587 -41.68 21.49 5.66
N ARG A 588 -41.03 20.59 6.41
CA ARG A 588 -41.61 19.96 7.61
C ARG A 588 -40.89 20.29 8.92
N VAL A 589 -39.69 20.88 8.91
CA VAL A 589 -39.01 21.36 10.14
C VAL A 589 -39.32 22.84 10.42
N ALA A 590 -39.93 23.55 9.47
CA ALA A 590 -40.36 24.95 9.62
C ALA A 590 -41.39 25.20 10.74
N GLY A 591 -42.01 24.14 11.29
CA GLY A 591 -43.05 24.27 12.33
C GLY A 591 -42.54 24.53 13.75
N VAL A 592 -41.26 24.29 14.05
CA VAL A 592 -40.73 24.41 15.44
C VAL A 592 -39.72 25.55 15.60
N ALA A 593 -39.05 25.97 14.52
CA ALA A 593 -38.09 27.07 14.54
C ALA A 593 -38.73 28.48 14.50
N ALA A 594 -40.05 28.59 14.38
CA ALA A 594 -40.77 29.86 14.28
C ALA A 594 -40.80 30.72 15.57
N ARG A 595 -39.98 30.40 16.59
CA ARG A 595 -39.91 31.17 17.85
C ARG A 595 -38.52 31.69 18.24
N SER A 596 -37.45 31.44 17.47
CA SER A 596 -36.13 32.01 17.80
C SER A 596 -35.14 32.04 16.62
N GLY A 597 -35.08 33.15 15.89
CA GLY A 597 -33.92 33.55 15.07
C GLY A 597 -33.77 32.94 13.67
N LEU A 598 -32.70 33.38 12.97
CA LEU A 598 -32.27 32.90 11.65
C LEU A 598 -31.75 31.46 11.75
N THR A 599 -32.07 30.64 10.76
CA THR A 599 -31.50 29.30 10.60
C THR A 599 -29.99 29.37 10.35
N ARG A 600 -29.26 28.28 10.64
CA ARG A 600 -27.81 28.21 10.40
C ARG A 600 -27.45 28.48 8.93
N GLN A 601 -28.26 27.97 8.00
CA GLN A 601 -28.06 28.20 6.58
C GLN A 601 -28.23 29.69 6.21
N GLU A 602 -29.25 30.36 6.77
CA GLU A 602 -29.45 31.79 6.55
C GLU A 602 -28.29 32.61 7.11
N LYS A 603 -27.80 32.27 8.31
CA LYS A 603 -26.59 32.90 8.90
C LYS A 603 -25.37 32.70 7.99
N PHE A 604 -25.13 31.47 7.51
CA PHE A 604 -24.03 31.16 6.60
C PHE A 604 -24.12 31.95 5.28
N ARG A 605 -25.32 32.07 4.70
CA ARG A 605 -25.54 32.84 3.48
C ARG A 605 -25.33 34.34 3.69
N LEU A 606 -25.83 34.90 4.79
CA LEU A 606 -25.67 36.32 5.12
C LEU A 606 -24.19 36.67 5.36
N ALA A 607 -23.42 35.75 5.93
CA ALA A 607 -21.98 35.89 6.14
C ALA A 607 -21.12 35.60 4.90
N LYS A 608 -21.71 35.53 3.69
CA LYS A 608 -20.99 35.25 2.43
C LYS A 608 -20.32 33.87 2.39
N GLY A 609 -20.88 32.89 3.10
CA GLY A 609 -20.42 31.50 3.08
C GLY A 609 -20.32 30.87 1.68
N PRO A 610 -21.38 30.94 0.83
CA PRO A 610 -21.32 30.40 -0.53
C PRO A 610 -20.24 31.06 -1.41
N ASP A 611 -20.05 32.37 -1.27
CA ASP A 611 -18.99 33.13 -1.93
C ASP A 611 -17.59 32.69 -1.48
N PHE A 612 -17.42 32.38 -0.19
CA PHE A 612 -16.17 31.87 0.34
C PHE A 612 -15.86 30.47 -0.19
N VAL A 613 -16.86 29.57 -0.14
CA VAL A 613 -16.72 28.18 -0.61
C VAL A 613 -16.34 28.11 -2.09
N SER A 614 -16.92 28.96 -2.94
CA SER A 614 -16.60 28.99 -4.37
C SER A 614 -15.17 29.43 -4.70
N ARG A 615 -14.47 30.05 -3.74
CA ARG A 615 -13.06 30.47 -3.86
C ARG A 615 -12.07 29.45 -3.31
N LEU A 616 -12.53 28.38 -2.67
CA LEU A 616 -11.68 27.28 -2.22
C LEU A 616 -11.23 26.42 -3.40
N SER A 617 -9.96 26.04 -3.40
CA SER A 617 -9.37 25.09 -4.33
C SER A 617 -9.55 23.64 -3.90
N GLY A 618 -9.79 23.42 -2.60
CA GLY A 618 -10.04 22.10 -2.02
C GLY A 618 -10.28 22.16 -0.51
N TYR A 619 -10.61 21.02 0.08
CA TYR A 619 -10.76 20.89 1.52
C TYR A 619 -10.22 19.55 2.04
N LEU A 620 -9.92 19.50 3.34
CA LEU A 620 -9.47 18.30 4.06
C LEU A 620 -10.30 18.11 5.34
N ASN A 621 -10.90 16.94 5.50
CA ASN A 621 -11.51 16.51 6.76
C ASN A 621 -10.53 15.59 7.49
N VAL A 622 -10.01 16.02 8.64
CA VAL A 622 -9.03 15.28 9.44
C VAL A 622 -9.74 14.47 10.52
N ALA A 623 -9.55 13.15 10.47
CA ALA A 623 -10.11 12.23 11.45
C ALA A 623 -9.32 12.25 12.78
N GLY A 624 -10.04 12.17 13.90
CA GLY A 624 -9.43 12.00 15.22
C GLY A 624 -9.23 10.52 15.59
N PRO A 625 -8.83 10.22 16.84
CA PRO A 625 -8.65 8.84 17.33
C PRO A 625 -9.96 8.05 17.47
N ASN A 626 -11.11 8.72 17.43
CA ASN A 626 -12.41 8.06 17.45
C ASN A 626 -12.77 7.59 16.03
N ARG A 627 -13.76 6.70 15.93
CA ARG A 627 -14.42 6.36 14.67
C ARG A 627 -14.85 7.65 13.96
N ARG A 628 -14.72 7.69 12.62
CA ARG A 628 -15.24 8.80 11.83
C ARG A 628 -16.72 8.99 12.12
N GLN A 629 -17.15 10.25 12.20
CA GLN A 629 -18.54 10.62 12.44
C GLN A 629 -19.02 11.57 11.35
N ARG A 630 -20.31 11.49 11.04
CA ARG A 630 -21.04 12.43 10.20
C ARG A 630 -22.23 12.98 10.98
N TYR A 631 -22.58 14.24 10.74
CA TYR A 631 -23.75 14.84 11.36
C TYR A 631 -25.03 14.37 10.64
N ASP A 632 -25.95 13.74 11.36
CA ASP A 632 -27.27 13.40 10.84
C ASP A 632 -28.26 14.52 11.19
N ALA A 633 -28.64 15.31 10.18
CA ALA A 633 -29.56 16.43 10.34
C ALA A 633 -30.99 15.99 10.75
N LEU A 634 -31.40 14.75 10.43
CA LEU A 634 -32.73 14.25 10.79
C LEU A 634 -32.83 13.90 12.28
N ILE A 635 -31.74 13.41 12.86
CA ILE A 635 -31.66 13.01 14.27
C ILE A 635 -31.10 14.13 15.15
N GLY A 636 -30.38 15.08 14.55
CA GLY A 636 -29.74 16.18 15.25
C GLY A 636 -28.50 15.76 16.05
N SER A 637 -27.83 14.68 15.63
CA SER A 637 -26.71 14.09 16.34
C SER A 637 -25.58 13.65 15.41
N TRP A 638 -24.38 13.53 15.97
CA TRP A 638 -23.25 12.90 15.30
C TRP A 638 -23.40 11.38 15.38
N VAL A 639 -23.31 10.72 14.22
CA VAL A 639 -23.38 9.26 14.08
C VAL A 639 -22.14 8.76 13.37
N ASP A 640 -21.79 7.49 13.55
CA ASP A 640 -20.64 6.90 12.88
C ASP A 640 -20.80 6.94 11.35
N ASP A 641 -19.70 7.31 10.67
CA ASP A 641 -19.62 7.42 9.22
C ASP A 641 -19.01 6.14 8.61
N ASP A 642 -19.88 5.16 8.41
CA ASP A 642 -19.53 3.83 7.91
C ASP A 642 -19.65 3.68 6.37
N ALA A 643 -19.40 4.75 5.61
CA ALA A 643 -19.38 4.72 4.15
C ALA A 643 -18.02 5.15 3.55
N PRO A 644 -16.97 4.29 3.60
CA PRO A 644 -16.95 2.90 4.09
C PRO A 644 -16.84 2.79 5.62
N PRO A 645 -17.01 1.60 6.21
CA PRO A 645 -16.74 1.36 7.62
C PRO A 645 -15.34 1.85 8.01
N ASP A 646 -15.22 2.64 9.08
CA ASP A 646 -13.90 3.08 9.58
C ASP A 646 -13.24 1.96 10.39
N ILE A 647 -12.73 0.93 9.69
CA ILE A 647 -12.02 -0.18 10.33
C ILE A 647 -10.62 0.20 10.83
N SER A 648 -10.12 1.34 10.39
CA SER A 648 -8.73 1.77 10.59
C SER A 648 -8.52 2.60 11.86
N PHE A 649 -9.58 3.05 12.53
CA PHE A 649 -9.46 3.91 13.71
C PHE A 649 -8.54 3.36 14.82
N PRO A 650 -8.44 2.03 15.09
CA PRO A 650 -7.50 1.54 16.10
C PRO A 650 -6.06 1.72 15.63
N VAL A 651 -5.79 1.52 14.35
CA VAL A 651 -4.46 1.74 13.75
C VAL A 651 -4.11 3.23 13.82
N ARG A 652 -5.08 4.12 13.59
CA ARG A 652 -4.93 5.57 13.78
C ARG A 652 -4.58 5.91 15.23
N ARG A 653 -5.22 5.28 16.23
CA ARG A 653 -4.86 5.42 17.66
C ARG A 653 -3.42 4.99 17.90
N ALA A 654 -3.01 3.83 17.38
CA ALA A 654 -1.64 3.34 17.52
C ALA A 654 -0.60 4.30 16.92
N LEU A 655 -0.87 4.85 15.73
CA LEU A 655 -0.01 5.87 15.10
C LEU A 655 0.03 7.17 15.91
N LEU A 656 -1.10 7.62 16.46
CA LEU A 656 -1.15 8.76 17.37
C LEU A 656 -0.37 8.51 18.66
N MET A 657 -0.48 7.32 19.25
CA MET A 657 0.32 6.94 20.44
C MET A 657 1.81 6.99 20.12
N ARG A 658 2.22 6.52 18.92
CA ARG A 658 3.61 6.62 18.45
C ARG A 658 4.07 8.06 18.23
N ALA A 659 3.20 8.91 17.70
CA ALA A 659 3.51 10.32 17.45
C ALA A 659 3.55 11.17 18.73
N THR A 660 2.67 10.89 19.69
CA THR A 660 2.45 11.71 20.90
C THR A 660 3.15 11.16 22.14
N GLY A 661 3.46 9.86 22.17
CA GLY A 661 4.07 9.17 23.31
C GLY A 661 5.48 9.59 23.64
N GLY A 662 6.12 10.46 22.84
CA GLY A 662 7.44 11.01 23.12
C GLY A 662 8.52 9.93 23.19
N PHE A 663 9.11 9.59 22.05
CA PHE A 663 10.43 8.97 21.97
C PHE A 663 11.46 9.86 22.67
N VAL A 664 11.65 9.68 23.98
CA VAL A 664 12.89 10.04 24.67
C VAL A 664 13.56 8.73 25.03
N GLY A 665 14.50 8.30 24.17
CA GLY A 665 15.46 7.22 24.47
C GLY A 665 15.31 5.93 23.67
N ALA A 666 14.17 5.67 23.02
CA ALA A 666 14.01 4.51 22.14
C ALA A 666 14.06 4.96 20.66
N ALA A 667 14.68 4.18 19.78
CA ALA A 667 14.67 4.48 18.34
C ALA A 667 13.24 4.40 17.78
N GLU A 668 12.94 5.09 16.67
CA GLU A 668 11.63 5.06 15.98
C GLU A 668 11.06 3.65 15.75
N ASN A 669 11.96 2.66 15.62
CA ASN A 669 11.66 1.25 15.39
C ASN A 669 11.78 0.35 16.63
N ALA A 670 12.03 0.93 17.81
CA ALA A 670 12.12 0.17 19.05
C ALA A 670 10.74 -0.27 19.55
N GLU A 671 10.73 -1.41 20.22
CA GLU A 671 9.51 -1.93 20.84
C GLU A 671 9.02 -0.96 21.94
N MET A 672 7.72 -0.69 21.95
CA MET A 672 7.10 0.15 22.97
C MET A 672 6.96 -0.65 24.27
N ASP A 673 7.61 -0.18 25.33
CA ASP A 673 7.46 -0.77 26.66
C ASP A 673 6.14 -0.29 27.32
N ILE A 674 5.09 -1.11 27.23
CA ILE A 674 3.74 -0.81 27.75
C ILE A 674 3.08 -2.07 28.34
N ASP A 675 2.32 -1.90 29.43
CA ASP A 675 1.45 -2.95 29.97
C ASP A 675 0.43 -3.42 28.92
N SER A 676 0.29 -4.75 28.77
CA SER A 676 -0.56 -5.38 27.75
C SER A 676 -2.03 -4.97 27.86
N GLY A 677 -2.60 -4.95 29.08
CA GLY A 677 -4.01 -4.60 29.28
C GLY A 677 -4.24 -3.11 29.06
N LEU A 678 -3.28 -2.28 29.48
CA LEU A 678 -3.32 -0.84 29.21
C LEU A 678 -3.26 -0.54 27.71
N LEU A 679 -2.44 -1.27 26.95
CA LEU A 679 -2.42 -1.16 25.49
C LEU A 679 -3.77 -1.54 24.87
N SER A 680 -4.40 -2.62 25.32
CA SER A 680 -5.76 -2.99 24.89
C SER A 680 -6.75 -1.85 25.19
N ALA A 681 -6.72 -1.28 26.39
CA ALA A 681 -7.59 -0.16 26.76
C ALA A 681 -7.40 1.07 25.85
N PHE A 682 -6.16 1.47 25.56
CA PHE A 682 -5.89 2.59 24.64
C PHE A 682 -6.42 2.34 23.22
N LEU A 683 -6.36 1.10 22.74
CA LEU A 683 -6.77 0.76 21.38
C LEU A 683 -8.27 0.52 21.27
N GLU A 684 -8.90 -0.11 22.27
CA GLU A 684 -10.26 -0.66 22.21
C GLU A 684 -11.35 0.20 22.84
N ILE A 685 -11.01 1.19 23.69
CA ILE A 685 -12.00 2.04 24.38
C ILE A 685 -13.02 2.64 23.40
N GLY A 686 -14.31 2.63 23.74
CA GLY A 686 -15.36 3.11 22.84
C GLY A 686 -15.13 4.53 22.33
N ARG A 687 -14.72 5.45 23.21
CA ARG A 687 -14.53 6.86 22.85
C ARG A 687 -13.52 7.59 23.74
N TYR A 688 -12.79 8.51 23.13
CA TYR A 688 -12.06 9.59 23.79
C TYR A 688 -12.88 10.88 23.77
N GLU A 689 -13.24 11.41 24.95
CA GLU A 689 -14.15 12.55 25.10
C GLU A 689 -13.66 13.83 24.41
N HIS A 690 -12.35 14.04 24.36
CA HIS A 690 -11.70 15.20 23.74
C HIS A 690 -10.74 14.79 22.62
N GLY A 691 -11.02 13.66 21.96
CA GLY A 691 -10.23 13.16 20.84
C GLY A 691 -8.77 12.92 21.23
N ALA A 692 -7.82 13.36 20.40
CA ALA A 692 -6.40 13.07 20.63
C ALA A 692 -5.88 13.70 21.94
N ARG A 693 -6.46 14.81 22.41
CA ARG A 693 -6.05 15.43 23.67
C ARG A 693 -6.31 14.53 24.88
N SER A 694 -7.42 13.78 24.89
CA SER A 694 -7.69 12.79 25.93
C SER A 694 -6.66 11.67 25.92
N LEU A 695 -6.40 11.09 24.75
CA LEU A 695 -5.39 10.05 24.56
C LEU A 695 -4.01 10.53 25.03
N GLU A 696 -3.59 11.70 24.55
CA GLU A 696 -2.31 12.32 24.94
C GLU A 696 -2.19 12.57 26.44
N THR A 697 -3.27 13.03 27.08
CA THR A 697 -3.26 13.36 28.50
C THR A 697 -3.15 12.11 29.34
N ILE A 698 -3.94 11.07 29.05
CA ILE A 698 -3.84 9.78 29.75
C ILE A 698 -2.43 9.18 29.57
N MET A 699 -1.88 9.22 28.35
CA MET A 699 -0.50 8.77 28.09
C MET A 699 0.55 9.56 28.87
N LYS A 700 0.38 10.88 29.01
CA LYS A 700 1.31 11.73 29.78
C LYS A 700 1.20 11.46 31.28
N LEU A 701 -0.02 11.25 31.79
CA LEU A 701 -0.27 10.98 33.21
C LEU A 701 0.22 9.58 33.63
N THR A 702 0.08 8.59 32.76
CA THR A 702 0.55 7.21 32.97
C THR A 702 2.07 7.03 32.88
N ARG A 703 2.82 8.14 32.69
CA ARG A 703 4.28 8.15 32.73
C ARG A 703 4.75 8.60 34.10
N SER A 704 5.29 7.67 34.89
CA SER A 704 6.01 8.01 36.11
C SER A 704 7.35 8.67 35.77
N GLY A 705 7.68 9.78 36.43
CA GLY A 705 9.00 10.39 36.34
C GLY A 705 10.09 9.40 36.80
N GLY A 706 10.94 8.94 35.87
CA GLY A 706 12.09 8.08 36.15
C GLY A 706 11.89 6.57 35.91
N GLN A 707 10.69 6.09 35.55
CA GLN A 707 10.50 4.69 35.15
C GLN A 707 10.55 4.53 33.62
N ALA A 708 11.17 3.44 33.17
CA ALA A 708 11.05 2.99 31.80
C ALA A 708 9.66 2.36 31.60
N GLY A 709 8.93 2.84 30.59
CA GLY A 709 7.66 2.26 30.15
C GLY A 709 6.38 2.86 30.75
N ILE A 710 5.25 2.46 30.17
CA ILE A 710 3.89 2.86 30.58
C ILE A 710 3.27 1.69 31.36
N ARG A 711 2.80 1.95 32.60
CA ARG A 711 2.32 0.92 33.53
C ARG A 711 0.99 1.29 34.16
N ARG A 712 0.18 0.26 34.46
CA ARG A 712 -1.11 0.42 35.16
C ARG A 712 -0.98 1.07 36.56
N SER A 713 0.16 0.90 37.23
CA SER A 713 0.43 1.51 38.54
C SER A 713 0.58 3.03 38.50
N ALA A 714 0.74 3.60 37.31
CA ALA A 714 0.86 5.04 37.08
C ALA A 714 -0.45 5.67 36.56
N LEU A 715 -1.54 4.90 36.45
CA LEU A 715 -2.83 5.43 36.03
C LEU A 715 -3.29 6.55 36.97
N PRO A 716 -3.87 7.64 36.42
CA PRO A 716 -4.43 8.67 37.25
C PRO A 716 -5.66 8.12 38.01
N PRO A 717 -6.05 8.78 39.11
CA PRO A 717 -7.28 8.41 39.82
C PRO A 717 -8.51 8.48 38.90
N GLU A 718 -9.55 7.71 39.25
CA GLU A 718 -10.74 7.49 38.42
C GLU A 718 -11.46 8.78 38.01
N ASP A 719 -11.51 9.78 38.90
CA ASP A 719 -12.11 11.10 38.64
C ASP A 719 -11.38 11.88 37.54
N GLN A 720 -10.06 11.77 37.49
CA GLN A 720 -9.24 12.34 36.42
C GLN A 720 -9.35 11.54 35.12
N LEU A 721 -9.41 10.21 35.20
CA LEU A 721 -9.60 9.35 34.03
C LEU A 721 -10.95 9.61 33.36
N SER A 722 -12.00 9.83 34.16
CA SER A 722 -13.37 10.13 33.73
C SER A 722 -13.52 11.44 32.95
N LEU A 723 -12.52 12.34 33.01
CA LEU A 723 -12.49 13.54 32.16
C LEU A 723 -12.16 13.23 30.70
N HIS A 724 -11.67 12.02 30.43
CA HIS A 724 -11.06 11.68 29.15
C HIS A 724 -11.71 10.48 28.46
N VAL A 725 -12.22 9.51 29.23
CA VAL A 725 -12.84 8.26 28.78
C VAL A 725 -13.89 7.80 29.80
N ASP A 726 -14.73 6.83 29.43
CA ASP A 726 -15.51 6.05 30.40
C ASP A 726 -14.52 5.21 31.24
N ALA A 727 -14.37 5.56 32.52
CA ALA A 727 -13.37 4.96 33.39
C ALA A 727 -13.66 3.48 33.70
N ASP A 728 -14.94 3.09 33.82
CA ASP A 728 -15.36 1.71 34.05
C ASP A 728 -15.04 0.84 32.85
N GLU A 729 -15.39 1.31 31.64
CA GLU A 729 -15.05 0.62 30.39
C GLU A 729 -13.53 0.49 30.24
N PHE A 730 -12.79 1.57 30.52
CA PHE A 730 -11.33 1.60 30.39
C PHE A 730 -10.67 0.59 31.34
N MET A 731 -11.06 0.57 32.61
CA MET A 731 -10.51 -0.38 33.59
C MET A 731 -10.93 -1.82 33.29
N GLY A 732 -12.16 -2.04 32.81
CA GLY A 732 -12.60 -3.35 32.33
C GLY A 732 -11.72 -3.91 31.21
N LEU A 733 -11.25 -3.06 30.30
CA LEU A 733 -10.28 -3.43 29.25
C LEU A 733 -8.87 -3.69 29.82
N VAL A 734 -8.41 -2.90 30.79
CA VAL A 734 -7.10 -3.10 31.46
C VAL A 734 -7.01 -4.46 32.15
N ASP A 735 -8.13 -4.90 32.71
CA ASP A 735 -8.24 -6.11 33.52
C ASP A 735 -8.79 -7.32 32.76
N LEU A 736 -9.11 -7.17 31.47
CA LEU A 736 -9.75 -8.19 30.64
C LEU A 736 -9.05 -9.56 30.71
N ASP A 737 -7.71 -9.57 30.66
CA ASP A 737 -6.92 -10.80 30.68
C ASP A 737 -6.71 -11.37 32.10
N LEU A 738 -6.96 -10.60 33.15
CA LEU A 738 -6.61 -10.99 34.53
C LEU A 738 -7.35 -12.27 34.98
N PRO A 739 -8.67 -12.42 34.77
CA PRO A 739 -9.38 -13.64 35.16
C PRO A 739 -8.73 -14.90 34.56
N PHE A 740 -8.36 -14.86 33.29
CA PHE A 740 -7.68 -15.99 32.63
C PHE A 740 -6.27 -16.20 33.20
N LYS A 741 -5.47 -15.14 33.35
CA LYS A 741 -4.10 -15.22 33.87
C LYS A 741 -4.04 -15.76 35.30
N MET A 742 -5.05 -15.51 36.12
CA MET A 742 -5.11 -16.05 37.48
C MET A 742 -5.23 -17.59 37.52
N HIS A 743 -5.68 -18.23 36.44
CA HIS A 743 -5.76 -19.69 36.31
C HIS A 743 -4.51 -20.32 35.67
N SER A 744 -3.41 -19.57 35.49
CA SER A 744 -2.21 -20.06 34.77
C SER A 744 -1.57 -21.29 35.43
N GLU A 745 -1.63 -21.42 36.76
CA GLU A 745 -1.14 -22.60 37.48
C GLU A 745 -1.97 -23.85 37.19
N GLU A 746 -3.29 -23.69 37.07
CA GLU A 746 -4.22 -24.77 36.73
C GLU A 746 -4.11 -25.20 35.27
N LEU A 747 -3.70 -24.28 34.39
CA LEU A 747 -3.51 -24.51 32.95
C LEU A 747 -2.14 -25.08 32.58
N ALA A 748 -1.13 -24.89 33.42
CA ALA A 748 0.23 -25.35 33.16
C ALA A 748 0.35 -26.85 32.83
N PRO A 749 -0.39 -27.78 33.46
CA PRO A 749 -0.40 -29.19 33.06
C PRO A 749 -0.90 -29.43 31.62
N ALA A 750 -1.88 -28.65 31.16
CA ALA A 750 -2.41 -28.77 29.80
C ALA A 750 -1.37 -28.28 28.77
N VAL A 751 -0.71 -27.15 29.03
CA VAL A 751 0.39 -26.64 28.20
C VAL A 751 1.49 -27.69 28.07
N HIS A 752 1.90 -28.29 29.19
CA HIS A 752 2.92 -29.35 29.17
C HIS A 752 2.45 -30.61 28.44
N GLY A 753 1.17 -30.96 28.56
CA GLY A 753 0.56 -32.06 27.83
C GLY A 753 0.71 -31.91 26.31
N PHE A 754 0.47 -30.72 25.77
CA PHE A 754 0.65 -30.42 24.35
C PHE A 754 2.13 -30.42 23.92
N TYR A 755 3.03 -29.91 24.77
CA TYR A 755 4.47 -30.03 24.53
C TYR A 755 4.89 -31.49 24.37
N ARG A 756 4.42 -32.38 25.25
CA ARG A 756 4.73 -33.83 25.18
C ARG A 756 4.22 -34.49 23.90
N GLN A 757 3.06 -34.06 23.38
CA GLN A 757 2.56 -34.54 22.09
C GLN A 757 3.44 -34.07 20.93
N ALA A 758 3.92 -32.82 20.98
CA ALA A 758 4.76 -32.26 19.92
C ALA A 758 6.16 -32.91 19.83
N VAL A 759 6.68 -33.44 20.93
CA VAL A 759 8.00 -34.11 21.02
C VAL A 759 7.89 -35.63 21.07
N GLU A 760 6.70 -36.21 20.81
CA GLU A 760 6.48 -37.65 20.88
C GLU A 760 7.43 -38.40 19.92
N GLY A 761 8.22 -39.32 20.48
CA GLY A 761 9.23 -40.07 19.72
C GLY A 761 10.61 -39.42 19.65
N GLU A 762 10.78 -38.20 20.20
CA GLU A 762 12.09 -37.55 20.36
C GLU A 762 12.67 -37.79 21.76
N SER A 763 13.99 -37.97 21.87
CA SER A 763 14.66 -38.07 23.16
C SER A 763 14.97 -36.67 23.71
N VAL A 764 13.97 -36.03 24.30
CA VAL A 764 14.10 -34.67 24.86
C VAL A 764 14.12 -34.67 26.40
N PRO A 765 14.91 -33.77 27.02
CA PRO A 765 14.84 -33.55 28.45
C PRO A 765 13.51 -32.86 28.76
N TYR A 766 12.66 -33.54 29.54
CA TYR A 766 11.32 -33.14 30.03
C TYR A 766 10.10 -33.83 29.39
N ASP A 767 10.26 -34.91 28.62
CA ASP A 767 9.13 -35.83 28.33
C ASP A 767 8.80 -36.71 29.56
N VAL A 768 8.28 -36.08 30.60
CA VAL A 768 7.79 -36.72 31.84
C VAL A 768 6.44 -36.12 32.24
N ALA A 769 5.71 -36.77 33.15
CA ALA A 769 4.48 -36.21 33.72
C ALA A 769 4.74 -34.84 34.38
N PHE A 770 3.75 -33.93 34.33
CA PHE A 770 3.90 -32.56 34.82
C PHE A 770 4.33 -32.50 36.29
N GLU A 771 3.83 -33.40 37.12
CA GLU A 771 4.14 -33.49 38.54
C GLU A 771 5.62 -33.79 38.80
N ALA A 772 6.27 -34.52 37.88
CA ALA A 772 7.67 -34.92 37.94
C ALA A 772 8.63 -33.85 37.37
N LEU A 773 8.12 -32.74 36.83
CA LEU A 773 8.96 -31.65 36.35
C LEU A 773 9.68 -30.92 37.50
N PRO A 774 10.92 -30.45 37.27
CA PRO A 774 11.56 -29.48 38.15
C PRO A 774 10.74 -28.19 38.28
N ASP A 775 10.86 -27.49 39.42
CA ASP A 775 10.08 -26.28 39.69
C ASP A 775 10.29 -25.18 38.65
N GLY A 776 11.51 -25.03 38.12
CA GLY A 776 11.78 -24.10 37.02
C GLY A 776 11.01 -24.43 35.74
N ALA A 777 10.91 -25.71 35.38
CA ALA A 777 10.14 -26.14 34.20
C ALA A 777 8.63 -26.03 34.42
N LYS A 778 8.15 -26.22 35.67
CA LYS A 778 6.75 -25.92 36.03
C LYS A 778 6.47 -24.42 35.86
N ALA A 779 7.36 -23.57 36.36
CA ALA A 779 7.25 -22.12 36.22
C ALA A 779 7.25 -21.66 34.75
N ASP A 780 8.04 -22.30 33.88
CA ASP A 780 8.01 -22.03 32.43
C ASP A 780 6.62 -22.28 31.83
N ASN A 781 5.96 -23.38 32.21
CA ASN A 781 4.61 -23.73 31.74
C ASN A 781 3.54 -22.77 32.27
N VAL A 782 3.66 -22.33 33.53
CA VAL A 782 2.80 -21.28 34.10
C VAL A 782 2.98 -19.96 33.34
N ALA A 783 4.23 -19.60 33.04
CA ALA A 783 4.53 -18.40 32.26
C ALA A 783 3.98 -18.50 30.82
N ALA A 784 4.06 -19.68 30.20
CA ALA A 784 3.47 -19.94 28.88
C ALA A 784 1.94 -19.77 28.90
N ALA A 785 1.25 -20.37 29.86
CA ALA A 785 -0.20 -20.18 30.03
C ALA A 785 -0.57 -18.69 30.19
N ALA A 786 0.18 -17.95 31.01
CA ALA A 786 -0.05 -16.52 31.27
C ALA A 786 0.18 -15.62 30.02
N ARG A 787 0.96 -16.07 29.03
CA ARG A 787 1.27 -15.33 27.80
C ARG A 787 0.21 -15.46 26.72
N ILE A 788 -0.60 -16.52 26.72
CA ILE A 788 -1.61 -16.80 25.67
C ILE A 788 -2.43 -15.55 25.27
N PRO A 789 -2.99 -14.75 26.21
CA PRO A 789 -3.76 -13.56 25.83
C PRO A 789 -2.92 -12.52 25.08
N ARG A 790 -1.65 -12.32 25.49
CA ARG A 790 -0.74 -11.37 24.83
C ARG A 790 -0.42 -11.82 23.40
N VAL A 791 -0.29 -13.11 23.15
CA VAL A 791 0.00 -13.63 21.80
C VAL A 791 -1.24 -13.50 20.91
N LEU A 792 -2.41 -13.97 21.37
CA LEU A 792 -3.68 -13.88 20.63
C LEU A 792 -4.06 -12.43 20.26
N ALA A 793 -3.78 -11.47 21.13
CA ALA A 793 -4.11 -10.07 20.88
C ALA A 793 -3.32 -9.46 19.70
N LEU A 794 -2.21 -10.05 19.23
CA LEU A 794 -1.49 -9.60 18.02
C LEU A 794 -2.32 -9.73 16.74
N VAL A 795 -3.32 -10.63 16.74
CA VAL A 795 -4.25 -10.86 15.63
C VAL A 795 -5.67 -10.38 15.94
N GLY A 796 -5.84 -9.62 17.04
CA GLY A 796 -7.13 -9.05 17.43
C GLY A 796 -8.07 -10.05 18.11
N LEU A 797 -7.53 -11.10 18.72
CA LEU A 797 -8.28 -12.06 19.52
C LEU A 797 -8.06 -11.79 21.01
N VAL A 798 -9.13 -11.92 21.81
CA VAL A 798 -9.12 -11.73 23.26
C VAL A 798 -9.83 -12.89 23.95
N ILE A 799 -9.53 -13.10 25.23
CA ILE A 799 -10.13 -14.18 26.02
C ILE A 799 -11.19 -13.58 26.94
N VAL A 800 -12.35 -14.23 27.00
CA VAL A 800 -13.46 -13.86 27.88
C VAL A 800 -13.99 -15.09 28.62
N SER A 801 -14.72 -14.86 29.70
CA SER A 801 -15.41 -15.93 30.43
C SER A 801 -16.43 -16.67 29.55
N GLN A 802 -16.70 -17.95 29.84
CA GLN A 802 -17.63 -18.76 29.05
C GLN A 802 -19.05 -18.17 28.96
N ASP A 803 -19.53 -17.58 30.06
CA ASP A 803 -20.83 -16.93 30.18
C ASP A 803 -20.89 -15.55 29.49
N HIS A 804 -19.74 -15.04 29.03
CA HIS A 804 -19.69 -13.78 28.32
C HIS A 804 -20.59 -13.84 27.09
N PRO A 805 -21.45 -12.84 26.83
CA PRO A 805 -22.49 -12.97 25.83
C PRO A 805 -21.97 -12.93 24.37
N SER A 806 -20.72 -12.55 24.13
CA SER A 806 -20.09 -12.56 22.79
C SER A 806 -19.53 -13.93 22.44
N THR A 807 -19.65 -14.32 21.18
CA THR A 807 -19.12 -15.59 20.64
C THR A 807 -18.51 -15.32 19.27
N ALA A 808 -17.23 -15.64 19.09
CA ALA A 808 -16.64 -15.73 17.76
C ALA A 808 -17.03 -17.07 17.12
N GLN A 809 -17.03 -17.13 15.79
CA GLN A 809 -17.12 -18.40 15.08
C GLN A 809 -15.79 -19.16 15.27
N GLU A 810 -15.85 -20.43 15.69
CA GLU A 810 -14.65 -21.26 15.88
C GLU A 810 -13.78 -21.30 14.61
N ASP A 811 -14.41 -21.45 13.44
CA ASP A 811 -13.72 -21.42 12.14
C ASP A 811 -12.96 -20.10 11.89
N LEU A 812 -13.48 -18.97 12.38
CA LEU A 812 -12.82 -17.68 12.23
C LEU A 812 -11.57 -17.62 13.12
N VAL A 813 -11.69 -18.05 14.37
CA VAL A 813 -10.55 -18.08 15.31
C VAL A 813 -9.43 -18.96 14.74
N ALA A 814 -9.78 -20.17 14.27
CA ALA A 814 -8.84 -21.08 13.64
C ALA A 814 -8.16 -20.45 12.41
N ARG A 815 -8.92 -19.80 11.52
CA ARG A 815 -8.36 -19.12 10.35
C ARG A 815 -7.43 -17.96 10.71
N LEU A 816 -7.80 -17.12 11.69
CA LEU A 816 -6.96 -15.99 12.12
C LEU A 816 -5.64 -16.47 12.71
N ILE A 817 -5.67 -17.55 13.49
CA ILE A 817 -4.46 -18.18 14.03
C ILE A 817 -3.60 -18.74 12.89
N GLU A 818 -4.16 -19.57 12.01
CA GLU A 818 -3.37 -20.26 10.98
C GLU A 818 -2.79 -19.27 9.93
N SER A 819 -3.57 -18.27 9.52
CA SER A 819 -3.09 -17.23 8.57
C SER A 819 -1.98 -16.34 9.14
N ASN A 820 -1.78 -16.35 10.46
CA ASN A 820 -0.77 -15.56 11.16
C ASN A 820 0.16 -16.45 11.99
N ILE A 821 0.29 -17.74 11.65
CA ILE A 821 0.95 -18.71 12.52
C ILE A 821 2.43 -18.36 12.79
N GLU A 822 3.16 -17.87 11.79
CA GLU A 822 4.56 -17.44 11.96
C GLU A 822 4.70 -16.25 12.93
N LEU A 823 3.79 -15.28 12.84
CA LEU A 823 3.77 -14.12 13.72
C LEU A 823 3.50 -14.54 15.18
N LEU A 824 2.52 -15.43 15.37
CA LEU A 824 2.13 -15.90 16.69
C LEU A 824 3.19 -16.83 17.30
N ALA A 825 3.80 -17.69 16.48
CA ALA A 825 4.89 -18.56 16.88
C ALA A 825 6.15 -17.76 17.25
N GLU A 826 6.53 -16.75 16.46
CA GLU A 826 7.61 -15.83 16.81
C GLU A 826 7.35 -15.12 18.14
N ALA A 827 6.12 -14.65 18.37
CA ALA A 827 5.75 -14.00 19.63
C ALA A 827 5.76 -14.96 20.83
N GLU A 828 5.38 -16.22 20.63
CA GLU A 828 5.46 -17.25 21.68
C GLU A 828 6.91 -17.59 22.00
N HIS A 829 7.75 -17.78 20.97
CA HIS A 829 9.18 -18.00 21.11
C HIS A 829 9.88 -16.84 21.82
N ASP A 830 9.61 -15.60 21.42
CA ASP A 830 10.14 -14.39 22.06
C ASP A 830 9.72 -14.33 23.54
N GLY A 831 8.48 -14.70 23.85
CA GLY A 831 7.98 -14.79 25.22
C GLY A 831 8.67 -15.87 26.06
N TRP A 832 8.96 -17.02 25.46
CA TRP A 832 9.76 -18.08 26.08
C TRP A 832 11.20 -17.63 26.32
N MET A 833 11.84 -17.01 25.33
CA MET A 833 13.19 -16.45 25.48
C MET A 833 13.25 -15.41 26.59
N GLU A 834 12.28 -14.49 26.66
CA GLU A 834 12.20 -13.45 27.69
C GLU A 834 12.16 -14.07 29.10
N GLN A 835 11.35 -15.13 29.28
CA GLN A 835 11.29 -15.89 30.52
C GLN A 835 12.64 -16.53 30.86
N LYS A 836 13.26 -17.21 29.88
CA LYS A 836 14.56 -17.86 30.06
C LYS A 836 15.66 -16.87 30.45
N TYR A 837 15.73 -15.72 29.79
CA TYR A 837 16.67 -14.66 30.16
C TYR A 837 16.42 -14.15 31.58
N ARG A 838 15.16 -13.97 31.99
CA ARG A 838 14.81 -13.59 33.38
C ARG A 838 15.24 -14.64 34.40
N ASP A 839 15.19 -15.92 34.04
CA ASP A 839 15.64 -17.04 34.87
C ASP A 839 17.17 -17.27 34.81
N GLY A 840 17.90 -16.39 34.12
CA GLY A 840 19.36 -16.37 34.04
C GLY A 840 19.95 -17.28 32.97
N TRP A 841 19.15 -17.72 31.99
CA TRP A 841 19.66 -18.47 30.85
C TRP A 841 20.34 -17.58 29.82
N SER A 842 21.25 -18.17 29.05
CA SER A 842 21.96 -17.50 27.98
C SER A 842 22.13 -18.40 26.75
N HIS A 843 22.43 -17.81 25.59
CA HIS A 843 22.68 -18.60 24.39
C HIS A 843 23.96 -19.45 24.50
N GLY A 844 23.88 -20.72 24.11
CA GLY A 844 25.04 -21.61 23.98
C GLY A 844 24.81 -22.65 22.89
N SER A 845 25.88 -23.21 22.32
CA SER A 845 25.79 -24.16 21.19
C SER A 845 25.08 -25.47 21.53
N THR A 846 24.99 -25.81 22.81
CA THR A 846 24.34 -27.00 23.34
C THR A 846 23.53 -26.64 24.58
N ARG A 847 22.51 -27.44 24.87
CA ARG A 847 21.74 -27.29 26.10
C ARG A 847 22.56 -27.78 27.30
N ASP A 848 22.69 -26.93 28.31
CA ASP A 848 23.34 -27.23 29.58
C ASP A 848 22.50 -26.58 30.70
N ASP A 849 21.80 -27.41 31.48
CA ASP A 849 20.89 -26.95 32.52
C ASP A 849 21.67 -26.40 33.74
N ASP A 850 22.90 -26.87 33.99
CA ASP A 850 23.77 -26.40 35.09
C ASP A 850 24.39 -25.04 34.75
N ALA A 851 24.88 -24.88 33.51
CA ALA A 851 25.40 -23.62 33.00
C ALA A 851 24.29 -22.64 32.55
N LYS A 852 23.02 -23.09 32.55
CA LYS A 852 21.85 -22.38 32.02
C LYS A 852 22.08 -21.86 30.60
N THR A 853 22.53 -22.73 29.70
CA THR A 853 22.67 -22.38 28.28
C THR A 853 21.70 -23.18 27.40
N HIS A 854 21.13 -22.54 26.37
CA HIS A 854 20.23 -23.21 25.43
C HIS A 854 20.46 -22.76 23.97
N PRO A 855 20.47 -23.68 22.98
CA PRO A 855 20.73 -23.35 21.57
C PRO A 855 19.61 -22.51 20.93
N CYS A 856 18.36 -22.74 21.31
CA CYS A 856 17.22 -21.99 20.76
C CYS A 856 17.09 -20.56 21.32
N LEU A 857 18.00 -20.07 22.18
CA LEU A 857 18.01 -18.65 22.63
C LEU A 857 18.57 -17.73 21.55
N VAL A 858 17.96 -17.79 20.38
CA VAL A 858 18.27 -17.04 19.16
C VAL A 858 16.97 -16.53 18.54
N ARG A 859 17.07 -15.56 17.63
CA ARG A 859 15.89 -15.01 16.93
C ARG A 859 15.15 -16.13 16.20
N TYR A 860 13.82 -16.09 16.23
CA TYR A 860 12.95 -17.06 15.57
C TYR A 860 13.33 -17.30 14.09
N ALA A 861 13.68 -16.23 13.37
CA ALA A 861 14.08 -16.31 11.96
C ALA A 861 15.29 -17.22 11.65
N ILE A 862 16.17 -17.49 12.63
CA ILE A 862 17.35 -18.35 12.46
C ILE A 862 17.22 -19.73 13.12
N LEU A 863 16.04 -20.05 13.68
CA LEU A 863 15.74 -21.39 14.17
C LEU A 863 15.65 -22.41 13.03
N SER A 864 15.87 -23.68 13.37
CA SER A 864 15.55 -24.79 12.49
C SER A 864 14.03 -24.90 12.29
N GLU A 865 13.56 -25.40 11.14
CA GLU A 865 12.12 -25.60 10.94
C GLU A 865 11.51 -26.56 11.97
N GLN A 866 12.28 -27.57 12.43
CA GLN A 866 11.86 -28.47 13.49
C GLN A 866 11.61 -27.74 14.82
N ASP A 867 12.43 -26.74 15.16
CA ASP A 867 12.23 -25.95 16.37
C ASP A 867 11.07 -24.97 16.22
N LYS A 868 10.93 -24.32 15.06
CA LYS A 868 9.77 -23.45 14.77
C LYS A 868 8.45 -24.22 14.84
N ASP A 869 8.43 -25.48 14.40
CA ASP A 869 7.23 -26.32 14.45
C ASP A 869 6.72 -26.55 15.88
N LYS A 870 7.58 -26.47 16.90
CA LYS A 870 7.18 -26.55 18.31
C LYS A 870 6.36 -25.33 18.71
N ASP A 871 6.81 -24.13 18.34
CA ASP A 871 6.10 -22.87 18.60
C ASP A 871 4.79 -22.79 17.82
N ARG A 872 4.81 -23.18 16.53
CA ARG A 872 3.59 -23.29 15.71
C ARG A 872 2.59 -24.28 16.32
N GLY A 873 3.06 -25.43 16.79
CA GLY A 873 2.26 -26.44 17.47
C GLY A 873 1.62 -25.91 18.75
N ALA A 874 2.39 -25.23 19.60
CA ALA A 874 1.89 -24.63 20.84
C ALA A 874 0.75 -23.64 20.56
N VAL A 875 0.93 -22.74 19.59
CA VAL A 875 -0.08 -21.75 19.20
C VAL A 875 -1.36 -22.40 18.68
N ARG A 876 -1.26 -23.49 17.89
CA ARG A 876 -2.45 -24.21 17.38
C ARG A 876 -3.31 -24.81 18.49
N HIS A 877 -2.73 -25.10 19.65
CA HIS A 877 -3.44 -25.64 20.81
C HIS A 877 -3.98 -24.58 21.78
N TYR A 878 -3.77 -23.27 21.51
CA TYR A 878 -4.34 -22.22 22.35
C TYR A 878 -5.87 -22.32 22.50
N PRO A 879 -6.67 -22.57 21.45
CA PRO A 879 -8.12 -22.74 21.60
C PRO A 879 -8.50 -23.88 22.57
N ASP A 880 -7.76 -24.98 22.57
CA ASP A 880 -8.01 -26.13 23.44
C ASP A 880 -7.70 -25.78 24.90
N ILE A 881 -6.55 -25.14 25.15
CA ILE A 881 -6.14 -24.68 26.50
C ILE A 881 -7.17 -23.69 27.05
N VAL A 882 -7.58 -22.71 26.25
CA VAL A 882 -8.55 -21.69 26.69
C VAL A 882 -9.88 -22.32 27.07
N THR A 883 -10.39 -23.24 26.24
CA THR A 883 -11.67 -23.93 26.49
C THR A 883 -11.63 -24.77 27.77
N SER A 884 -10.49 -25.41 28.06
CA SER A 884 -10.32 -26.25 29.26
C SER A 884 -10.45 -25.46 30.58
N SER A 885 -10.18 -24.15 30.56
CA SER A 885 -10.28 -23.26 31.72
C SER A 885 -11.67 -22.66 31.95
N GLY A 886 -12.69 -23.05 31.17
CA GLY A 886 -14.01 -22.41 31.23
C GLY A 886 -14.00 -20.98 30.66
N HIS A 887 -13.11 -20.71 29.70
CA HIS A 887 -13.05 -19.46 28.95
C HIS A 887 -13.25 -19.74 27.45
N LYS A 888 -13.42 -18.68 26.67
CA LYS A 888 -13.49 -18.75 25.21
C LYS A 888 -12.79 -17.58 24.55
N ILE A 889 -12.40 -17.79 23.31
CA ILE A 889 -11.77 -16.78 22.47
C ILE A 889 -12.86 -16.01 21.71
N VAL A 890 -12.78 -14.67 21.75
CA VAL A 890 -13.62 -13.77 20.96
C VAL A 890 -12.76 -12.71 20.27
N GLU A 891 -13.38 -11.92 19.40
CA GLU A 891 -12.71 -10.81 18.73
C GLU A 891 -12.63 -9.57 19.64
N ALA A 892 -11.52 -8.85 19.53
CA ALA A 892 -11.31 -7.55 20.16
C ALA A 892 -12.44 -6.57 19.79
N GLY A 893 -12.87 -5.75 20.74
CA GLY A 893 -14.03 -4.85 20.62
C GLY A 893 -15.41 -5.51 20.83
N CYS A 894 -15.56 -6.84 20.73
CA CYS A 894 -16.79 -7.52 21.17
C CYS A 894 -16.81 -7.79 22.69
N ALA A 895 -15.68 -7.60 23.36
CA ALA A 895 -15.49 -7.91 24.79
C ALA A 895 -16.19 -6.93 25.74
N THR A 896 -16.49 -5.70 25.31
CA THR A 896 -17.14 -4.67 26.17
C THR A 896 -18.59 -4.38 25.79
N MET A 897 -19.14 -5.02 24.74
CA MET A 897 -20.47 -4.71 24.23
C MET A 897 -21.60 -5.45 24.99
N THR A 898 -22.47 -4.67 25.62
CA THR A 898 -23.73 -5.18 26.19
C THR A 898 -24.63 -5.79 25.10
N PRO A 899 -25.54 -6.72 25.44
CA PRO A 899 -26.52 -7.27 24.49
C PRO A 899 -27.36 -6.20 23.77
N ALA A 900 -27.66 -5.07 24.44
CA ALA A 900 -28.38 -3.95 23.87
C ALA A 900 -27.57 -3.16 22.82
N GLN A 901 -26.26 -2.98 23.05
CA GLN A 901 -25.36 -2.35 22.08
C GLN A 901 -25.16 -3.23 20.83
N ARG A 902 -25.27 -4.55 20.95
CA ARG A 902 -25.27 -5.49 19.81
C ARG A 902 -26.53 -5.43 18.94
N ALA A 903 -27.70 -5.30 19.56
CA ALA A 903 -28.96 -5.17 18.83
C ALA A 903 -29.03 -3.88 17.98
N ASN A 904 -28.32 -2.82 18.38
CA ASN A 904 -28.24 -1.56 17.65
C ASN A 904 -27.15 -1.52 16.57
N THR A 905 -26.12 -2.37 16.65
CA THR A 905 -25.03 -2.44 15.67
C THR A 905 -25.27 -3.50 14.57
N ALA A 906 -26.19 -4.45 14.81
CA ALA A 906 -26.74 -5.30 13.76
C ALA A 906 -27.77 -4.50 12.92
N LEU A 907 -27.29 -3.80 11.88
CA LEU A 907 -28.02 -3.27 10.70
C LEU A 907 -29.51 -2.84 10.89
N PRO A 908 -29.87 -1.56 10.72
CA PRO A 908 -31.26 -1.20 10.51
C PRO A 908 -31.71 -1.50 9.06
N GLN A 909 -32.43 -2.61 8.94
CA GLN A 909 -33.68 -2.79 8.18
C GLN A 909 -33.74 -2.28 6.73
N HIS A 910 -33.71 -3.23 5.79
CA HIS A 910 -34.47 -3.14 4.55
C HIS A 910 -35.87 -2.57 4.84
N ARG A 911 -36.13 -1.32 4.43
CA ARG A 911 -37.51 -0.86 4.30
C ARG A 911 -38.17 -1.73 3.23
N PRO A 912 -39.29 -2.42 3.50
CA PRO A 912 -40.05 -3.03 2.42
C PRO A 912 -40.59 -1.90 1.55
N ALA A 913 -40.41 -2.03 0.23
CA ALA A 913 -41.05 -1.17 -0.74
C ALA A 913 -42.56 -1.12 -0.46
N ARG A 914 -43.08 0.05 -0.13
CA ARG A 914 -44.53 0.26 -0.14
C ARG A 914 -44.95 0.29 -1.60
N ARG A 915 -45.95 -0.56 -1.89
CA ARG A 915 -46.62 -0.75 -3.19
C ARG A 915 -47.08 0.55 -3.83
#